data_AF-A0A7C7ILJ1-F1
#
_entry.id   AF-A0A7C7ILJ1-F1
#
_cell.length_a   1.000
_cell.length_b   1.000
_cell.length_c   1.000
_cell.angle_alpha   90.00
_cell.angle_beta   90.00
_cell.angle_gamma   90.00
#
_symmetry.space_group_name_H-M   'P 1'
#
loop_
_entity.id
_entity.type
_entity.pdbx_description
1 polymer ?
#
loop_
_entity_poly.entity_id
_entity_poly.type
_entity_poly.pdbx_seq_one_letter_code
_entity_poly.pdbx_strand_id
1 'polypeptide(L)'
;MKIKLLNLLFFLISTHFLFAQDIELYSQFNGRYDYTAIGATLNSCENNLCGVCEIDTSAAATLALEPSQNVVAAYLYWAGSGEGDFEVNLNGYEIVAERTFNHTLQANGSNFVFFSAFADVTSIVQNAGNETYFLSELDLQSIISSYCVNATNFGGWSITVIYEDASLPLNQLSIFDGLQGVSVDEPDLTIQLENLSVIDNEGAKIGFLAWEGDAALGIEENLFVNGNEIFNEPLNPAGNAFNGTNSFTNSSDLYNMDLDFFNIENNIEIGDTSATIQLHTGNGSSGDLILINNVITVLNSILPDPSPQINNIITTCFSSEFQLDYTVNNFNCTGALPPNTPILFYIEDELVGQTSTQNTIPIDGSETGQINITLPNNVSATNTITMIVNQDVDGNIIVPEINNDNNSTEFSITIPVFDFESSLVNLETCANTSNPNVAIFDLTENTPIAVGEQENIIIDYFLTENQAENNQTPIDEPTNFENSSNPQEIFVRITFEGDEDCYLTDSFFLNVNTTPLAATGNDLTACEYQNDLGISIFDLSVNNDLITNTQENTSLLYYENLEDLENSIGEIQNIQNFENTANPQIIYAKLFNNDHPECFTVSSFELEVTSISMGTIIEEFQACDDEGLEAIFDLTQNSAIAIDNQTNVEVSYFETFSEAENNVAFITDPSTYQNENNPQEIFMRISSINNEDCYIIDSFLISVFDTPEAYEPEDIILCDDSTNDGFAQFDLTQNETIILNGQNAIINYYTSQEDADLQQNQISNPTNYTNLTNPQGIFVRLSNEDLNECYNLTSFSIAVNPVETIEISDNLLLCDIGYNQANFNLTDIEESLNLSSSQLVEGYYISIDDASFQENPILTPENYLNTSSPQQLFIRVEDAQECYKIYSFLVDVENCPPFIPEGFSPNNDGINDTFHISGLYNIFENFNLKIYSRLGNLIYEGNNSIEEWDGTSSRGLNNQGKNLPTGTYYYVLNLKDPNFDIFKGWVYLNR
;
A
#
# COMPACT_ATOMS: atom_id res chain seq x y z
N MET A 1 -19.65 14.73 -6.82
CA MET A 1 -19.43 14.34 -5.42
C MET A 1 -20.31 13.14 -5.11
N LYS A 2 -19.74 11.93 -5.18
CA LYS A 2 -20.23 10.67 -4.59
C LYS A 2 -19.08 9.64 -4.69
N ILE A 3 -18.41 9.52 -3.55
CA ILE A 3 -17.67 8.40 -2.93
C ILE A 3 -16.94 7.41 -3.86
N LYS A 4 -15.61 7.48 -3.84
CA LYS A 4 -14.65 6.46 -4.30
C LYS A 4 -14.53 5.36 -3.24
N LEU A 5 -14.76 4.10 -3.61
CA LEU A 5 -14.25 2.94 -2.88
C LEU A 5 -13.01 2.43 -3.63
N LEU A 6 -11.87 2.42 -2.94
CA LEU A 6 -10.58 1.99 -3.43
C LEU A 6 -10.42 0.51 -3.06
N ASN A 7 -10.61 -0.40 -4.01
CA ASN A 7 -10.19 -1.80 -3.87
C ASN A 7 -8.88 -2.00 -4.64
N LEU A 8 -7.83 -2.31 -3.88
CA LEU A 8 -6.51 -2.64 -4.36
C LEU A 8 -6.52 -4.11 -4.80
N LEU A 9 -6.57 -4.39 -6.11
CA LEU A 9 -6.38 -5.75 -6.64
C LEU A 9 -4.97 -5.85 -7.24
N PHE A 10 -4.24 -6.87 -6.78
CA PHE A 10 -2.86 -7.18 -7.14
C PHE A 10 -2.79 -7.59 -8.63
N PHE A 11 -2.07 -6.83 -9.46
CA PHE A 11 -1.79 -7.16 -10.85
C PHE A 11 -0.73 -8.27 -10.91
N LEU A 12 -1.14 -9.49 -11.22
CA LEU A 12 -0.23 -10.54 -11.71
C LEU A 12 -0.36 -10.55 -13.24
N ILE A 13 0.59 -9.87 -13.90
CA ILE A 13 0.70 -9.80 -15.35
C ILE A 13 1.01 -11.21 -15.86
N SER A 14 -0.01 -11.84 -16.44
CA SER A 14 0.09 -13.06 -17.20
C SER A 14 0.12 -12.67 -18.67
N THR A 15 1.29 -12.76 -19.31
CA THR A 15 1.42 -12.56 -20.76
C THR A 15 0.84 -13.77 -21.48
N HIS A 16 -0.47 -13.76 -21.74
CA HIS A 16 -1.12 -14.68 -22.67
C HIS A 16 -1.05 -14.07 -24.07
N PHE A 17 -0.42 -14.78 -25.00
CA PHE A 17 -0.65 -14.52 -26.42
C PHE A 17 -2.13 -14.83 -26.68
N LEU A 18 -2.91 -13.82 -27.10
CA LEU A 18 -4.29 -13.98 -27.52
C LEU A 18 -4.28 -14.69 -28.87
N PHE A 19 -4.65 -15.97 -28.88
CA PHE A 19 -4.97 -16.71 -30.11
C PHE A 19 -6.46 -16.52 -30.43
N ALA A 20 -6.82 -16.62 -31.71
CA ALA A 20 -8.19 -16.58 -32.19
C ALA A 20 -9.10 -17.57 -31.43
N GLN A 21 -10.38 -17.23 -31.22
CA GLN A 21 -11.34 -18.15 -30.63
C GLN A 21 -11.88 -19.09 -31.72
N ASP A 22 -11.73 -20.40 -31.51
CA ASP A 22 -12.14 -21.44 -32.44
C ASP A 22 -13.65 -21.40 -32.71
N ILE A 23 -14.04 -21.69 -33.97
CA ILE A 23 -15.45 -21.83 -34.35
C ILE A 23 -15.95 -23.18 -33.85
N GLU A 24 -16.88 -23.15 -32.90
CA GLU A 24 -17.44 -24.33 -32.22
C GLU A 24 -18.97 -24.35 -32.28
N LEU A 25 -19.59 -25.52 -32.05
CA LEU A 25 -21.05 -25.68 -32.08
C LEU A 25 -21.69 -24.85 -30.96
N TYR A 26 -22.53 -23.89 -31.32
CA TYR A 26 -23.26 -23.05 -30.39
C TYR A 26 -24.68 -23.56 -30.14
N SER A 27 -25.46 -23.81 -31.20
CA SER A 27 -26.85 -24.27 -31.07
C SER A 27 -27.28 -25.16 -32.22
N GLN A 28 -28.28 -26.00 -31.95
CA GLN A 28 -28.79 -26.97 -32.90
C GLN A 28 -30.31 -27.07 -32.81
N PHE A 29 -30.98 -27.11 -33.97
CA PHE A 29 -32.43 -27.15 -34.11
C PHE A 29 -32.82 -28.32 -35.00
N ASN A 30 -33.60 -29.27 -34.47
CA ASN A 30 -34.08 -30.45 -35.21
C ASN A 30 -35.59 -30.33 -35.44
N GLY A 31 -36.04 -30.27 -36.69
CA GLY A 31 -37.45 -30.02 -36.99
C GLY A 31 -37.63 -29.57 -38.42
N ARG A 32 -38.59 -28.67 -38.69
CA ARG A 32 -38.79 -28.07 -40.01
C ARG A 32 -38.23 -26.66 -40.02
N TYR A 33 -36.92 -26.56 -39.83
CA TYR A 33 -36.24 -25.31 -39.59
C TYR A 33 -35.37 -24.91 -40.77
N ASP A 34 -35.35 -23.62 -41.05
CA ASP A 34 -34.36 -23.01 -41.93
C ASP A 34 -33.98 -21.65 -41.35
N TYR A 35 -33.04 -20.94 -41.97
CA TYR A 35 -32.61 -19.62 -41.54
C TYR A 35 -32.55 -18.62 -42.68
N THR A 36 -32.62 -17.36 -42.27
CA THR A 36 -32.28 -16.18 -43.09
C THR A 36 -31.34 -15.29 -42.27
N ALA A 37 -30.60 -14.41 -42.92
CA ALA A 37 -29.78 -13.42 -42.23
C ALA A 37 -30.02 -12.02 -42.81
N ILE A 38 -30.04 -11.02 -41.93
CA ILE A 38 -30.01 -9.61 -42.30
C ILE A 38 -28.79 -8.97 -41.67
N GLY A 39 -28.23 -7.96 -42.30
CA GLY A 39 -27.08 -7.24 -41.74
C GLY A 39 -26.68 -6.09 -42.63
N ALA A 40 -25.83 -5.24 -42.09
CA ALA A 40 -25.33 -4.08 -42.80
C ALA A 40 -23.91 -3.75 -42.36
N THR A 41 -23.10 -3.34 -43.33
CA THR A 41 -21.77 -2.77 -43.10
C THR A 41 -21.87 -1.31 -42.69
N LEU A 42 -20.92 -0.85 -41.88
CA LEU A 42 -20.68 0.56 -41.54
C LEU A 42 -19.70 1.22 -42.50
N ASN A 43 -19.12 0.45 -43.43
CA ASN A 43 -18.25 0.96 -44.47
C ASN A 43 -19.11 1.61 -45.57
N SER A 44 -18.83 2.88 -45.88
CA SER A 44 -19.52 3.59 -46.96
C SER A 44 -19.07 3.18 -48.37
N CYS A 45 -17.96 2.44 -48.46
CA CYS A 45 -17.34 1.89 -49.65
C CYS A 45 -16.27 0.86 -49.27
N GLU A 46 -15.83 0.05 -50.23
CA GLU A 46 -14.72 -0.91 -50.04
C GLU A 46 -13.45 -0.20 -49.56
N ASN A 47 -12.88 -0.69 -48.46
CA ASN A 47 -11.79 -0.03 -47.73
C ASN A 47 -10.51 0.16 -48.58
N ASN A 48 -10.32 -0.68 -49.60
CA ASN A 48 -9.17 -0.68 -50.50
C ASN A 48 -9.40 0.14 -51.81
N LEU A 49 -10.64 0.51 -52.16
CA LEU A 49 -10.97 1.14 -53.45
C LEU A 49 -11.27 2.64 -53.38
N CYS A 50 -11.80 3.15 -52.27
CA CYS A 50 -12.32 4.54 -52.22
C CYS A 50 -11.44 5.55 -51.49
N GLY A 51 -10.45 5.10 -50.71
CA GLY A 51 -9.52 5.97 -49.97
C GLY A 51 -10.18 6.80 -48.86
N VAL A 52 -11.39 6.42 -48.45
CA VAL A 52 -12.12 6.98 -47.31
C VAL A 52 -11.71 6.21 -46.07
N CYS A 53 -11.17 6.91 -45.07
CA CYS A 53 -10.79 6.34 -43.78
C CYS A 53 -11.74 6.86 -42.69
N GLU A 54 -13.03 6.63 -42.91
CA GLU A 54 -14.13 6.99 -42.02
C GLU A 54 -15.09 5.80 -41.95
N ILE A 55 -15.73 5.63 -40.80
CA ILE A 55 -16.68 4.55 -40.55
C ILE A 55 -17.93 5.15 -39.91
N ASP A 56 -19.10 4.74 -40.39
CA ASP A 56 -20.38 5.16 -39.82
C ASP A 56 -20.56 4.52 -38.44
N THR A 57 -21.38 5.12 -37.58
CA THR A 57 -21.67 4.57 -36.23
C THR A 57 -23.02 3.86 -36.15
N SER A 58 -23.71 3.77 -37.29
CA SER A 58 -25.02 3.13 -37.38
C SER A 58 -25.31 2.66 -38.81
N ALA A 59 -25.98 1.52 -38.93
CA ALA A 59 -26.47 1.00 -40.21
C ALA A 59 -27.78 0.22 -40.04
N ALA A 60 -28.51 0.04 -41.14
CA ALA A 60 -29.85 -0.54 -41.13
C ALA A 60 -30.00 -1.69 -42.12
N ALA A 61 -30.72 -2.73 -41.74
CA ALA A 61 -31.09 -3.86 -42.59
C ALA A 61 -32.57 -4.24 -42.37
N THR A 62 -33.25 -4.74 -43.40
CA THR A 62 -34.69 -5.04 -43.33
C THR A 62 -34.94 -6.54 -43.32
N LEU A 63 -35.67 -7.03 -42.30
CA LEU A 63 -36.13 -8.41 -42.22
C LEU A 63 -37.45 -8.57 -42.97
N ALA A 64 -37.51 -9.57 -43.84
CA ALA A 64 -38.71 -9.95 -44.56
C ALA A 64 -38.86 -11.48 -44.55
N LEU A 65 -39.72 -11.96 -43.65
CA LEU A 65 -40.17 -13.35 -43.56
C LEU A 65 -41.52 -13.54 -44.24
N GLU A 66 -41.73 -14.70 -44.84
CA GLU A 66 -43.03 -15.11 -45.37
C GLU A 66 -44.02 -15.41 -44.22
N PRO A 67 -45.35 -15.26 -44.41
CA PRO A 67 -46.32 -15.48 -43.35
C PRO A 67 -46.34 -16.89 -42.74
N SER A 68 -45.76 -17.88 -43.42
CA SER A 68 -45.62 -19.27 -42.94
C SER A 68 -44.38 -19.49 -42.08
N GLN A 69 -43.44 -18.54 -42.08
CA GLN A 69 -42.16 -18.61 -41.38
C GLN A 69 -42.30 -18.00 -39.98
N ASN A 70 -42.21 -18.84 -38.95
CA ASN A 70 -42.30 -18.42 -37.56
C ASN A 70 -40.91 -18.32 -36.95
N VAL A 71 -40.55 -17.18 -36.37
CA VAL A 71 -39.23 -16.99 -35.74
C VAL A 71 -39.08 -17.88 -34.51
N VAL A 72 -38.05 -18.72 -34.52
CA VAL A 72 -37.68 -19.64 -33.44
C VAL A 72 -36.56 -19.05 -32.60
N ALA A 73 -35.53 -18.52 -33.26
CA ALA A 73 -34.39 -17.87 -32.62
C ALA A 73 -33.85 -16.72 -33.50
N ALA A 74 -33.24 -15.71 -32.88
CA ALA A 74 -32.55 -14.64 -33.59
C ALA A 74 -31.30 -14.19 -32.85
N TYR A 75 -30.15 -14.25 -33.51
CA TYR A 75 -28.85 -14.00 -32.91
C TYR A 75 -28.16 -12.81 -33.56
N LEU A 76 -27.85 -11.78 -32.76
CA LEU A 76 -27.14 -10.58 -33.19
C LEU A 76 -25.63 -10.81 -33.07
N TYR A 77 -24.92 -10.54 -34.15
CA TYR A 77 -23.46 -10.43 -34.21
C TYR A 77 -23.08 -9.03 -34.65
N TRP A 78 -22.08 -8.43 -34.02
CA TRP A 78 -21.46 -7.20 -34.51
C TRP A 78 -19.96 -7.25 -34.31
N ALA A 79 -19.21 -6.64 -35.22
CA ALA A 79 -17.76 -6.77 -35.27
C ALA A 79 -17.11 -5.52 -35.85
N GLY A 80 -15.81 -5.39 -35.65
CA GLY A 80 -15.02 -4.33 -36.26
C GLY A 80 -13.54 -4.33 -35.91
N SER A 81 -12.83 -3.34 -36.46
CA SER A 81 -11.42 -3.10 -36.18
C SER A 81 -11.20 -2.45 -34.80
N GLY A 82 -10.33 -3.05 -33.99
CA GLY A 82 -9.98 -2.56 -32.66
C GLY A 82 -10.17 -3.58 -31.54
N GLU A 83 -10.01 -3.13 -30.30
CA GLU A 83 -10.19 -3.97 -29.09
C GLU A 83 -11.67 -4.23 -28.75
N GLY A 84 -12.60 -3.48 -29.34
CA GLY A 84 -14.02 -3.74 -29.30
C GLY A 84 -14.90 -2.70 -28.62
N ASP A 85 -16.10 -2.56 -29.18
CA ASP A 85 -17.24 -1.89 -28.59
C ASP A 85 -18.31 -2.95 -28.34
N PHE A 86 -18.58 -3.23 -27.06
CA PHE A 86 -19.42 -4.36 -26.63
C PHE A 86 -20.81 -3.93 -26.16
N GLU A 87 -21.15 -2.66 -26.36
CA GLU A 87 -22.45 -2.09 -26.01
C GLU A 87 -23.01 -1.33 -27.23
N VAL A 88 -24.08 -1.87 -27.82
CA VAL A 88 -24.72 -1.28 -29.01
C VAL A 88 -26.21 -1.06 -28.76
N ASN A 89 -26.86 -0.31 -29.63
CA ASN A 89 -28.31 -0.12 -29.58
C ASN A 89 -28.98 -0.70 -30.84
N LEU A 90 -29.97 -1.57 -30.64
CA LEU A 90 -30.78 -2.17 -31.72
C LEU A 90 -32.24 -1.68 -31.59
N ASN A 91 -32.73 -0.89 -32.55
CA ASN A 91 -34.10 -0.34 -32.54
C ASN A 91 -34.54 0.32 -31.22
N GLY A 92 -33.61 0.97 -30.52
CA GLY A 92 -33.85 1.62 -29.23
C GLY A 92 -33.57 0.75 -28.01
N TYR A 93 -33.32 -0.55 -28.17
CA TYR A 93 -32.92 -1.46 -27.09
C TYR A 93 -31.40 -1.43 -26.92
N GLU A 94 -30.93 -1.16 -25.69
CA GLU A 94 -29.52 -1.33 -25.33
C GLU A 94 -29.19 -2.82 -25.28
N ILE A 95 -28.18 -3.21 -26.05
CA ILE A 95 -27.70 -4.59 -26.17
C ILE A 95 -26.25 -4.63 -25.68
N VAL A 96 -25.98 -5.50 -24.73
CA VAL A 96 -24.65 -5.77 -24.21
C VAL A 96 -24.23 -7.14 -24.71
N ALA A 97 -22.97 -7.27 -25.13
CA ALA A 97 -22.43 -8.56 -25.58
C ALA A 97 -22.54 -9.62 -24.47
N GLU A 98 -23.19 -10.74 -24.79
CA GLU A 98 -23.22 -11.95 -23.96
C GLU A 98 -21.96 -12.78 -24.15
N ARG A 99 -21.42 -12.78 -25.38
CA ARG A 99 -20.14 -13.40 -25.74
C ARG A 99 -19.34 -12.46 -26.64
N THR A 100 -18.02 -12.53 -26.51
CA THR A 100 -17.07 -11.71 -27.28
C THR A 100 -15.97 -12.59 -27.82
N PHE A 101 -15.59 -12.36 -29.07
CA PHE A 101 -14.55 -13.07 -29.79
C PHE A 101 -13.50 -12.05 -30.25
N ASN A 102 -12.24 -12.49 -30.42
CA ASN A 102 -11.21 -11.63 -30.99
C ASN A 102 -10.30 -12.43 -31.94
N HIS A 103 -9.68 -11.71 -32.87
CA HIS A 103 -8.67 -12.22 -33.79
C HIS A 103 -7.55 -11.18 -33.89
N THR A 104 -6.29 -11.61 -33.97
CA THR A 104 -5.13 -10.72 -34.07
C THR A 104 -4.32 -11.04 -35.30
N LEU A 105 -4.24 -10.09 -36.23
CA LEU A 105 -3.36 -10.16 -37.40
C LEU A 105 -2.01 -9.51 -37.07
N GLN A 106 -0.92 -10.21 -37.38
CA GLN A 106 0.43 -9.63 -37.34
C GLN A 106 0.83 -9.14 -38.72
N ALA A 107 0.85 -7.82 -38.95
CA ALA A 107 1.24 -7.23 -40.22
C ALA A 107 2.30 -6.15 -40.02
N ASN A 108 3.39 -6.19 -40.80
CA ASN A 108 4.48 -5.20 -40.78
C ASN A 108 5.09 -4.94 -39.39
N GLY A 109 5.11 -5.94 -38.50
CA GLY A 109 5.65 -5.84 -37.14
C GLY A 109 4.72 -5.13 -36.13
N SER A 110 3.45 -4.93 -36.48
CA SER A 110 2.40 -4.43 -35.58
C SER A 110 1.27 -5.46 -35.45
N ASN A 111 0.61 -5.49 -34.29
CA ASN A 111 -0.56 -6.33 -34.06
C ASN A 111 -1.83 -5.52 -34.33
N PHE A 112 -2.70 -6.04 -35.18
CA PHE A 112 -4.02 -5.50 -35.47
C PHE A 112 -5.06 -6.41 -34.86
N VAL A 113 -5.78 -5.91 -33.85
CA VAL A 113 -6.84 -6.65 -33.17
C VAL A 113 -8.18 -6.37 -33.84
N PHE A 114 -8.99 -7.41 -33.99
CA PHE A 114 -10.37 -7.34 -34.46
C PHE A 114 -11.25 -8.04 -33.44
N PHE A 115 -12.45 -7.51 -33.24
CA PHE A 115 -13.41 -8.07 -32.30
C PHE A 115 -14.69 -8.50 -33.01
N SER A 116 -15.39 -9.43 -32.38
CA SER A 116 -16.78 -9.74 -32.63
C SER A 116 -17.52 -9.90 -31.30
N ALA A 117 -18.80 -9.63 -31.30
CA ALA A 117 -19.68 -9.71 -30.15
C ALA A 117 -20.99 -10.38 -30.55
N PHE A 118 -21.61 -11.04 -29.59
CA PHE A 118 -22.83 -11.82 -29.76
C PHE A 118 -23.84 -11.50 -28.67
N ALA A 119 -25.12 -11.44 -29.04
CA ALA A 119 -26.24 -11.41 -28.10
C ALA A 119 -27.47 -12.15 -28.68
N ASP A 120 -28.25 -12.80 -27.82
CA ASP A 120 -29.53 -13.38 -28.21
C ASP A 120 -30.61 -12.28 -28.22
N VAL A 121 -31.09 -11.96 -29.42
CA VAL A 121 -32.12 -10.94 -29.64
C VAL A 121 -33.46 -11.56 -30.07
N THR A 122 -33.66 -12.86 -29.83
CA THR A 122 -34.86 -13.62 -30.22
C THR A 122 -36.13 -12.91 -29.80
N SER A 123 -36.21 -12.48 -28.54
CA SER A 123 -37.39 -11.79 -28.00
C SER A 123 -37.66 -10.44 -28.70
N ILE A 124 -36.61 -9.71 -29.09
CA ILE A 124 -36.76 -8.42 -29.79
C ILE A 124 -37.33 -8.68 -31.20
N VAL A 125 -36.76 -9.66 -31.90
CA VAL A 125 -37.14 -9.99 -33.28
C VAL A 125 -38.52 -10.65 -33.35
N GLN A 126 -38.88 -11.52 -32.40
CA GLN A 126 -40.22 -12.12 -32.32
C GLN A 126 -41.32 -11.07 -32.07
N ASN A 127 -41.02 -10.03 -31.26
CA ASN A 127 -41.97 -8.97 -30.95
C ASN A 127 -42.11 -7.95 -32.09
N ALA A 128 -41.02 -7.59 -32.75
CA ALA A 128 -41.02 -6.62 -33.85
C ALA A 128 -41.46 -7.25 -35.18
N GLY A 129 -41.01 -8.47 -35.47
CA GLY A 129 -41.28 -9.19 -36.71
C GLY A 129 -40.59 -8.56 -37.92
N ASN A 130 -41.31 -8.50 -39.06
CA ASN A 130 -40.81 -7.90 -40.29
C ASN A 130 -40.76 -6.37 -40.20
N GLU A 131 -39.56 -5.82 -40.00
CA GLU A 131 -39.30 -4.38 -40.08
C GLU A 131 -37.85 -4.09 -40.49
N THR A 132 -37.50 -2.79 -40.50
CA THR A 132 -36.11 -2.35 -40.60
C THR A 132 -35.48 -2.30 -39.22
N TYR A 133 -34.44 -3.11 -39.03
CA TYR A 133 -33.59 -3.11 -37.85
C TYR A 133 -32.43 -2.14 -38.07
N PHE A 134 -32.21 -1.28 -37.08
CA PHE A 134 -31.27 -0.18 -37.05
C PHE A 134 -30.34 -0.40 -35.86
N LEU A 135 -29.09 -0.74 -36.15
CA LEU A 135 -28.04 -0.81 -35.14
C LEU A 135 -27.30 0.53 -35.10
N SER A 136 -27.05 1.02 -33.88
CA SER A 136 -26.39 2.29 -33.61
C SER A 136 -25.51 2.20 -32.35
N GLU A 137 -24.76 3.27 -32.09
CA GLU A 137 -23.81 3.37 -30.98
C GLU A 137 -22.58 2.45 -31.10
N LEU A 138 -22.36 1.81 -32.26
CA LEU A 138 -21.10 1.10 -32.56
C LEU A 138 -20.04 2.14 -32.98
N ASP A 139 -19.22 2.63 -32.05
CA ASP A 139 -18.25 3.71 -32.32
C ASP A 139 -16.81 3.21 -32.48
N LEU A 140 -16.38 3.12 -33.74
CA LEU A 140 -15.03 2.72 -34.13
C LEU A 140 -14.15 3.90 -34.61
N GLN A 141 -14.67 5.14 -34.59
CA GLN A 141 -14.06 6.29 -35.27
C GLN A 141 -12.67 6.63 -34.72
N SER A 142 -12.47 6.45 -33.41
CA SER A 142 -11.21 6.76 -32.75
C SER A 142 -10.08 5.77 -33.08
N ILE A 143 -10.42 4.56 -33.54
CA ILE A 143 -9.49 3.45 -33.75
C ILE A 143 -9.24 3.19 -35.25
N ILE A 144 -10.21 3.48 -36.13
CA ILE A 144 -10.17 3.07 -37.54
C ILE A 144 -8.94 3.58 -38.31
N SER A 145 -8.41 4.75 -37.92
CA SER A 145 -7.29 5.40 -38.61
C SER A 145 -6.01 4.58 -38.70
N SER A 146 -5.73 3.69 -37.73
CA SER A 146 -4.55 2.82 -37.76
C SER A 146 -4.71 1.63 -38.71
N TYR A 147 -5.94 1.23 -39.03
CA TYR A 147 -6.26 0.06 -39.85
C TYR A 147 -6.33 0.40 -41.35
N CYS A 148 -6.65 1.66 -41.69
CA CYS A 148 -6.71 2.13 -43.07
C CYS A 148 -5.40 2.00 -43.86
N VAL A 149 -4.24 1.95 -43.18
CA VAL A 149 -2.94 1.83 -43.85
C VAL A 149 -2.80 0.48 -44.55
N ASN A 150 -3.42 -0.56 -44.00
CA ASN A 150 -3.39 -1.92 -44.56
C ASN A 150 -4.69 -2.30 -45.26
N ALA A 151 -5.66 -1.37 -45.36
CA ALA A 151 -7.02 -1.65 -45.81
C ALA A 151 -7.65 -2.82 -45.04
N THR A 152 -7.54 -2.79 -43.71
CA THR A 152 -8.18 -3.77 -42.80
C THR A 152 -9.19 -3.09 -41.88
N ASN A 153 -9.80 -2.02 -42.38
CA ASN A 153 -10.78 -1.23 -41.64
C ASN A 153 -12.20 -1.68 -41.98
N PHE A 154 -12.90 -2.23 -41.00
CA PHE A 154 -14.31 -2.58 -41.12
C PHE A 154 -15.10 -2.34 -39.84
N GLY A 155 -16.41 -2.32 -40.00
CA GLY A 155 -17.35 -2.58 -38.93
C GLY A 155 -18.72 -2.91 -39.51
N GLY A 156 -19.50 -3.69 -38.78
CA GLY A 156 -20.80 -4.11 -39.26
C GLY A 156 -21.52 -4.99 -38.27
N TRP A 157 -22.74 -5.38 -38.64
CA TRP A 157 -23.58 -6.23 -37.81
C TRP A 157 -24.49 -7.12 -38.65
N SER A 158 -24.91 -8.23 -38.07
CA SER A 158 -25.83 -9.21 -38.65
C SER A 158 -26.77 -9.77 -37.60
N ILE A 159 -28.02 -10.05 -37.97
CA ILE A 159 -28.93 -10.92 -37.22
C ILE A 159 -29.18 -12.17 -38.06
N THR A 160 -28.75 -13.31 -37.53
CA THR A 160 -29.17 -14.63 -38.03
C THR A 160 -30.53 -14.97 -37.43
N VAL A 161 -31.54 -15.20 -38.26
CA VAL A 161 -32.90 -15.53 -37.85
C VAL A 161 -33.23 -16.97 -38.25
N ILE A 162 -33.45 -17.83 -37.27
CA ILE A 162 -33.91 -19.20 -37.43
C ILE A 162 -35.43 -19.19 -37.42
N TYR A 163 -36.06 -19.81 -38.42
CA TYR A 163 -37.50 -19.89 -38.52
C TYR A 163 -37.99 -21.31 -38.77
N GLU A 164 -39.20 -21.59 -38.29
CA GLU A 164 -39.94 -22.81 -38.58
C GLU A 164 -40.93 -22.57 -39.72
N ASP A 165 -40.99 -23.49 -40.68
CA ASP A 165 -42.01 -23.49 -41.73
C ASP A 165 -42.46 -24.92 -42.02
N ALA A 166 -43.77 -25.17 -41.92
CA ALA A 166 -44.36 -26.50 -42.09
C ALA A 166 -44.12 -27.14 -43.48
N SER A 167 -43.74 -26.35 -44.48
CA SER A 167 -43.43 -26.83 -45.83
C SER A 167 -42.00 -27.36 -45.98
N LEU A 168 -41.10 -27.08 -45.03
CA LEU A 168 -39.71 -27.53 -45.06
C LEU A 168 -39.59 -29.04 -44.77
N PRO A 169 -38.56 -29.72 -45.31
CA PRO A 169 -38.21 -31.08 -44.90
C PRO A 169 -37.82 -31.12 -43.43
N LEU A 170 -37.77 -32.32 -42.85
CA LEU A 170 -37.27 -32.50 -41.48
C LEU A 170 -35.74 -32.50 -41.51
N ASN A 171 -35.16 -31.50 -40.87
CA ASN A 171 -33.76 -31.17 -40.94
C ASN A 171 -33.19 -30.78 -39.57
N GLN A 172 -31.89 -30.93 -39.48
CA GLN A 172 -31.02 -30.48 -38.42
C GLN A 172 -30.31 -29.22 -38.90
N LEU A 173 -30.58 -28.10 -38.25
CA LEU A 173 -29.90 -26.84 -38.44
C LEU A 173 -28.90 -26.65 -37.30
N SER A 174 -27.62 -26.49 -37.60
CA SER A 174 -26.56 -26.27 -36.61
C SER A 174 -25.88 -24.93 -36.84
N ILE A 175 -25.67 -24.17 -35.76
CA ILE A 175 -24.95 -22.88 -35.78
C ILE A 175 -23.66 -23.08 -35.01
N PHE A 176 -22.55 -22.76 -35.67
CA PHE A 176 -21.21 -22.73 -35.11
C PHE A 176 -20.72 -21.30 -35.12
N ASP A 177 -20.14 -20.81 -34.02
CA ASP A 177 -19.63 -19.44 -33.94
C ASP A 177 -18.29 -19.34 -33.22
N GLY A 178 -17.59 -18.24 -33.49
CA GLY A 178 -16.21 -17.98 -33.09
C GLY A 178 -15.69 -16.71 -33.77
N LEU A 179 -14.36 -16.55 -33.85
CA LEU A 179 -13.76 -15.59 -34.78
C LEU A 179 -12.37 -16.07 -35.19
N GLN A 180 -12.30 -16.70 -36.37
CA GLN A 180 -11.06 -17.22 -36.96
C GLN A 180 -10.86 -16.59 -38.34
N GLY A 181 -9.61 -16.41 -38.77
CA GLY A 181 -9.36 -15.75 -40.03
C GLY A 181 -8.12 -16.21 -40.75
N VAL A 182 -8.04 -15.82 -42.02
CA VAL A 182 -6.91 -16.04 -42.93
C VAL A 182 -6.39 -14.70 -43.44
N SER A 183 -5.11 -14.68 -43.81
CA SER A 183 -4.46 -13.52 -44.44
C SER A 183 -3.35 -13.98 -45.37
N VAL A 184 -2.69 -13.06 -46.08
CA VAL A 184 -1.52 -13.41 -46.91
C VAL A 184 -0.38 -14.09 -46.14
N ASP A 185 -0.23 -13.81 -44.84
CA ASP A 185 0.81 -14.39 -43.98
C ASP A 185 0.36 -15.73 -43.35
N GLU A 186 -0.94 -15.93 -43.19
CA GLU A 186 -1.60 -17.15 -42.69
C GLU A 186 -2.72 -17.56 -43.65
N PRO A 187 -2.37 -18.14 -44.83
CA PRO A 187 -3.29 -18.24 -45.96
C PRO A 187 -4.31 -19.37 -45.84
N ASP A 188 -4.17 -20.29 -44.89
CA ASP A 188 -5.00 -21.49 -44.76
C ASP A 188 -5.72 -21.55 -43.41
N LEU A 189 -7.04 -21.78 -43.44
CA LEU A 189 -7.87 -22.08 -42.26
C LEU A 189 -8.61 -23.40 -42.45
N THR A 190 -8.68 -24.21 -41.40
CA THR A 190 -9.46 -25.46 -41.38
C THR A 190 -10.35 -25.49 -40.14
N ILE A 191 -11.66 -25.67 -40.33
CA ILE A 191 -12.67 -25.74 -39.28
C ILE A 191 -13.32 -27.14 -39.34
N GLN A 192 -13.46 -27.79 -38.20
CA GLN A 192 -14.17 -29.08 -38.08
C GLN A 192 -15.56 -28.86 -37.50
N LEU A 193 -16.58 -29.24 -38.26
CA LEU A 193 -17.97 -29.22 -37.82
C LEU A 193 -18.34 -30.62 -37.34
N GLU A 194 -18.49 -30.79 -36.02
CA GLU A 194 -18.89 -32.06 -35.40
C GLU A 194 -20.42 -32.09 -35.12
N ASN A 195 -20.93 -33.25 -34.69
CA ASN A 195 -22.35 -33.47 -34.34
C ASN A 195 -23.34 -33.23 -35.49
N LEU A 196 -22.96 -33.65 -36.70
CA LEU A 196 -23.85 -33.65 -37.86
C LEU A 196 -24.67 -34.95 -37.93
N SER A 197 -25.88 -34.86 -38.47
CA SER A 197 -26.78 -35.99 -38.70
C SER A 197 -27.27 -35.97 -40.15
N VAL A 198 -26.46 -36.50 -41.07
CA VAL A 198 -26.80 -36.52 -42.50
C VAL A 198 -27.50 -37.82 -42.83
N ILE A 199 -28.83 -37.83 -42.86
CA ILE A 199 -29.60 -39.02 -43.26
C ILE A 199 -30.05 -38.93 -44.72
N ASP A 200 -30.19 -37.71 -45.22
CA ASP A 200 -30.38 -37.35 -46.62
C ASP A 200 -29.64 -36.03 -46.89
N ASN A 201 -29.10 -35.86 -48.09
CA ASN A 201 -28.34 -34.67 -48.48
C ASN A 201 -29.12 -33.74 -49.43
N GLU A 202 -30.33 -34.11 -49.88
CA GLU A 202 -31.18 -33.26 -50.74
C GLU A 202 -31.47 -31.90 -50.10
N GLY A 203 -31.10 -30.81 -50.78
CA GLY A 203 -31.30 -29.45 -50.28
C GLY A 203 -30.35 -29.02 -49.16
N ALA A 204 -29.32 -29.80 -48.83
CA ALA A 204 -28.34 -29.44 -47.81
C ALA A 204 -27.61 -28.14 -48.18
N LYS A 205 -27.47 -27.23 -47.20
CA LYS A 205 -26.78 -25.94 -47.39
C LYS A 205 -25.93 -25.56 -46.19
N ILE A 206 -24.95 -24.70 -46.44
CA ILE A 206 -24.07 -24.11 -45.45
C ILE A 206 -24.02 -22.60 -45.64
N GLY A 207 -23.99 -21.80 -44.57
CA GLY A 207 -23.80 -20.35 -44.66
C GLY A 207 -22.71 -19.82 -43.77
N PHE A 208 -22.28 -18.60 -44.08
CA PHE A 208 -21.15 -17.93 -43.47
C PHE A 208 -21.50 -16.46 -43.20
N LEU A 209 -21.18 -16.00 -41.99
CA LEU A 209 -20.92 -14.59 -41.71
C LEU A 209 -19.40 -14.40 -41.70
N ALA A 210 -18.90 -13.61 -42.64
CA ALA A 210 -17.50 -13.24 -42.70
C ALA A 210 -17.33 -11.72 -42.71
N TRP A 211 -16.17 -11.27 -42.22
CA TRP A 211 -15.76 -9.88 -42.21
C TRP A 211 -14.44 -9.71 -42.97
N GLU A 212 -14.22 -8.50 -43.49
CA GLU A 212 -13.05 -8.12 -44.30
C GLU A 212 -12.92 -8.80 -45.67
N GLY A 213 -13.95 -9.50 -46.16
CA GLY A 213 -13.98 -9.99 -47.54
C GLY A 213 -14.10 -8.85 -48.57
N ASP A 214 -13.12 -8.73 -49.46
CA ASP A 214 -12.94 -7.66 -50.43
C ASP A 214 -13.23 -8.13 -51.86
N ALA A 215 -14.17 -7.46 -52.55
CA ALA A 215 -14.51 -7.79 -53.93
C ALA A 215 -13.31 -7.73 -54.91
N ALA A 216 -12.33 -6.89 -54.60
CA ALA A 216 -11.18 -6.58 -55.46
C ALA A 216 -9.89 -7.35 -55.10
N LEU A 217 -9.84 -8.06 -53.96
CA LEU A 217 -8.66 -8.77 -53.47
C LEU A 217 -8.78 -10.31 -53.43
N GLY A 218 -9.88 -10.89 -53.93
CA GLY A 218 -10.06 -12.34 -54.09
C GLY A 218 -9.07 -13.02 -55.04
N ILE A 219 -7.83 -13.17 -54.59
CA ILE A 219 -6.74 -13.85 -55.27
C ILE A 219 -6.60 -15.21 -54.62
N GLU A 220 -6.96 -16.27 -55.35
CA GLU A 220 -6.92 -17.65 -54.81
C GLU A 220 -7.75 -17.80 -53.51
N GLU A 221 -8.91 -17.15 -53.48
CA GLU A 221 -9.80 -17.17 -52.32
C GLU A 221 -10.82 -18.29 -52.45
N ASN A 222 -10.39 -19.50 -52.11
CA ASN A 222 -11.15 -20.72 -52.33
C ASN A 222 -11.74 -21.25 -51.03
N LEU A 223 -13.03 -21.57 -51.05
CA LEU A 223 -13.74 -22.22 -49.95
C LEU A 223 -14.03 -23.68 -50.31
N PHE A 224 -13.69 -24.61 -49.43
CA PHE A 224 -13.87 -26.05 -49.61
C PHE A 224 -14.72 -26.65 -48.49
N VAL A 225 -15.60 -27.58 -48.87
CA VAL A 225 -16.34 -28.45 -47.95
C VAL A 225 -15.99 -29.89 -48.28
N ASN A 226 -15.49 -30.63 -47.28
CA ASN A 226 -15.00 -32.00 -47.43
C ASN A 226 -14.02 -32.16 -48.61
N GLY A 227 -13.14 -31.16 -48.78
CA GLY A 227 -12.12 -31.12 -49.84
C GLY A 227 -12.63 -30.74 -51.24
N ASN A 228 -13.91 -30.41 -51.39
CA ASN A 228 -14.49 -29.98 -52.66
C ASN A 228 -14.79 -28.47 -52.63
N GLU A 229 -14.34 -27.73 -53.64
CA GLU A 229 -14.54 -26.28 -53.74
C GLU A 229 -16.04 -25.94 -53.90
N ILE A 230 -16.52 -24.94 -53.15
CA ILE A 230 -17.88 -24.42 -53.20
C ILE A 230 -17.90 -22.93 -53.58
N PHE A 231 -18.83 -22.56 -54.46
CA PHE A 231 -19.02 -21.20 -55.00
C PHE A 231 -20.44 -21.08 -55.59
N ASN A 232 -20.98 -19.86 -55.76
CA ASN A 232 -22.31 -19.63 -56.36
C ASN A 232 -22.34 -18.44 -57.35
N GLU A 233 -22.07 -18.72 -58.62
CA GLU A 233 -22.06 -17.73 -59.69
C GLU A 233 -23.44 -17.09 -59.98
N PRO A 234 -23.51 -15.77 -60.29
CA PRO A 234 -22.39 -14.83 -60.41
C PRO A 234 -22.06 -14.10 -59.10
N LEU A 235 -22.72 -14.42 -57.98
CA LEU A 235 -22.64 -13.64 -56.75
C LEU A 235 -21.30 -13.87 -56.04
N ASN A 236 -20.96 -15.14 -55.74
CA ASN A 236 -19.66 -15.54 -55.21
C ASN A 236 -18.94 -16.43 -56.24
N PRO A 237 -18.12 -15.85 -57.13
CA PRO A 237 -17.41 -16.60 -58.16
C PRO A 237 -16.30 -17.48 -57.59
N ALA A 238 -15.90 -18.51 -58.36
CA ALA A 238 -14.83 -19.42 -57.93
C ALA A 238 -13.50 -18.66 -57.72
N GLY A 239 -12.86 -18.89 -56.55
CA GLY A 239 -11.63 -18.21 -56.15
C GLY A 239 -11.79 -16.77 -55.62
N ASN A 240 -13.03 -16.34 -55.34
CA ASN A 240 -13.40 -15.08 -54.69
C ASN A 240 -14.77 -15.24 -54.01
N ALA A 241 -14.80 -16.07 -52.96
CA ALA A 241 -16.03 -16.53 -52.29
C ALA A 241 -16.55 -15.58 -51.19
N PHE A 242 -15.73 -14.64 -50.74
CA PHE A 242 -15.95 -13.65 -49.69
C PHE A 242 -15.64 -12.26 -50.25
N ASN A 243 -16.59 -11.71 -51.00
CA ASN A 243 -16.39 -10.59 -51.90
C ASN A 243 -17.34 -9.41 -51.62
N GLY A 244 -17.82 -9.30 -50.39
CA GLY A 244 -18.72 -8.25 -49.94
C GLY A 244 -20.17 -8.42 -50.43
N THR A 245 -20.67 -9.66 -50.44
CA THR A 245 -22.02 -9.97 -50.94
C THR A 245 -23.00 -10.48 -49.88
N ASN A 246 -24.27 -10.57 -50.28
CA ASN A 246 -25.34 -11.08 -49.44
C ASN A 246 -26.28 -11.96 -50.27
N SER A 247 -26.16 -13.28 -50.11
CA SER A 247 -26.97 -14.29 -50.79
C SER A 247 -28.47 -14.21 -50.46
N PHE A 248 -28.86 -13.70 -49.28
CA PHE A 248 -30.28 -13.59 -48.88
C PHE A 248 -31.01 -12.45 -49.61
N THR A 249 -30.29 -11.39 -49.96
CA THR A 249 -30.83 -10.23 -50.69
C THR A 249 -30.38 -10.18 -52.15
N ASN A 250 -29.47 -11.07 -52.55
CA ASN A 250 -28.81 -11.08 -53.86
C ASN A 250 -28.18 -9.71 -54.17
N SER A 251 -27.43 -9.19 -53.21
CA SER A 251 -26.77 -7.88 -53.24
C SER A 251 -25.25 -8.03 -53.26
N SER A 252 -24.55 -7.11 -53.91
CA SER A 252 -23.09 -6.98 -53.90
C SER A 252 -22.63 -5.65 -53.26
N ASP A 253 -23.53 -5.02 -52.51
CA ASP A 253 -23.29 -3.75 -51.83
C ASP A 253 -23.17 -3.98 -50.31
N LEU A 254 -22.34 -4.96 -49.90
CA LEU A 254 -22.05 -5.26 -48.49
C LEU A 254 -20.53 -5.18 -48.25
N TYR A 255 -19.96 -3.98 -48.42
CA TYR A 255 -18.50 -3.76 -48.36
C TYR A 255 -17.86 -4.33 -47.09
N ASN A 256 -16.75 -5.06 -47.27
CA ASN A 256 -15.97 -5.69 -46.20
C ASN A 256 -16.77 -6.65 -45.27
N MET A 257 -17.88 -7.21 -45.75
CA MET A 257 -18.74 -8.14 -44.99
C MET A 257 -19.49 -9.09 -45.92
N ASP A 258 -19.54 -10.37 -45.58
CA ASP A 258 -20.25 -11.39 -46.36
C ASP A 258 -21.38 -12.03 -45.54
N LEU A 259 -22.53 -12.21 -46.20
CA LEU A 259 -23.70 -12.89 -45.66
C LEU A 259 -24.22 -13.88 -46.69
N ASP A 260 -23.49 -14.98 -46.83
CA ASP A 260 -23.63 -15.90 -47.94
C ASP A 260 -23.96 -17.31 -47.51
N PHE A 261 -24.64 -18.03 -48.42
CA PHE A 261 -24.88 -19.45 -48.25
C PHE A 261 -24.66 -20.21 -49.57
N PHE A 262 -24.22 -21.45 -49.44
CA PHE A 262 -23.83 -22.35 -50.51
C PHE A 262 -24.59 -23.67 -50.37
N ASN A 263 -24.99 -24.24 -51.52
CA ASN A 263 -25.53 -25.59 -51.55
C ASN A 263 -24.38 -26.60 -51.40
N ILE A 264 -24.54 -27.57 -50.50
CA ILE A 264 -23.55 -28.62 -50.22
C ILE A 264 -24.08 -30.04 -50.43
N GLU A 265 -25.25 -30.18 -51.05
CA GLU A 265 -25.90 -31.48 -51.32
C GLU A 265 -24.95 -32.50 -51.97
N ASN A 266 -24.05 -32.06 -52.87
CA ASN A 266 -23.08 -32.93 -53.54
C ASN A 266 -21.70 -32.99 -52.85
N ASN A 267 -21.56 -32.33 -51.70
CA ASN A 267 -20.31 -32.13 -50.97
C ASN A 267 -20.39 -32.71 -49.54
N ILE A 268 -21.54 -33.28 -49.17
CA ILE A 268 -21.77 -34.01 -47.93
C ILE A 268 -22.47 -35.36 -48.22
N GLU A 269 -22.02 -36.43 -47.58
CA GLU A 269 -22.51 -37.80 -47.82
C GLU A 269 -23.47 -38.26 -46.72
N ILE A 270 -24.44 -39.11 -47.10
CA ILE A 270 -25.35 -39.76 -46.14
C ILE A 270 -24.54 -40.62 -45.18
N GLY A 271 -24.73 -40.37 -43.88
CA GLY A 271 -24.02 -41.01 -42.77
C GLY A 271 -22.87 -40.20 -42.20
N ASP A 272 -22.53 -39.06 -42.80
CA ASP A 272 -21.53 -38.13 -42.25
C ASP A 272 -22.00 -37.63 -40.86
N THR A 273 -21.08 -37.71 -39.90
CA THR A 273 -21.26 -37.20 -38.53
C THR A 273 -20.46 -35.93 -38.26
N SER A 274 -19.62 -35.55 -39.22
CA SER A 274 -18.83 -34.31 -39.22
C SER A 274 -18.54 -33.85 -40.64
N ALA A 275 -18.16 -32.57 -40.80
CA ALA A 275 -17.73 -32.00 -42.06
C ALA A 275 -16.53 -31.08 -41.85
N THR A 276 -15.59 -31.08 -42.80
CA THR A 276 -14.41 -30.22 -42.77
C THR A 276 -14.61 -29.02 -43.71
N ILE A 277 -14.45 -27.81 -43.17
CA ILE A 277 -14.38 -26.56 -43.94
C ILE A 277 -12.93 -26.16 -44.09
N GLN A 278 -12.51 -25.81 -45.29
CA GLN A 278 -11.17 -25.27 -45.54
C GLN A 278 -11.26 -23.99 -46.35
N LEU A 279 -10.56 -22.96 -45.92
CA LEU A 279 -10.46 -21.68 -46.60
C LEU A 279 -9.00 -21.42 -46.96
N HIS A 280 -8.77 -20.97 -48.19
CA HIS A 280 -7.48 -20.50 -48.67
C HIS A 280 -7.60 -19.05 -49.13
N THR A 281 -6.57 -18.22 -48.92
CA THR A 281 -6.44 -16.90 -49.54
C THR A 281 -5.00 -16.59 -49.94
N GLY A 282 -4.83 -15.97 -51.11
CA GLY A 282 -3.59 -15.39 -51.57
C GLY A 282 -2.58 -16.36 -52.19
N ASN A 283 -1.58 -15.78 -52.83
CA ASN A 283 -0.51 -16.53 -53.54
C ASN A 283 0.87 -16.42 -52.84
N GLY A 284 0.87 -16.04 -51.54
CA GLY A 284 2.06 -15.77 -50.74
C GLY A 284 2.73 -14.41 -51.00
N SER A 285 2.09 -13.50 -51.73
CA SER A 285 2.55 -12.11 -51.91
C SER A 285 1.42 -11.09 -51.89
N SER A 286 0.21 -11.50 -52.24
CA SER A 286 -1.04 -10.78 -52.02
C SER A 286 -2.12 -11.78 -51.68
N GLY A 287 -3.06 -11.37 -50.84
CA GLY A 287 -4.23 -12.14 -50.44
C GLY A 287 -5.14 -11.22 -49.65
N ASP A 288 -6.34 -11.69 -49.39
CA ASP A 288 -7.35 -10.97 -48.62
C ASP A 288 -7.26 -11.29 -47.12
N LEU A 289 -7.81 -10.43 -46.27
CA LEU A 289 -8.05 -10.75 -44.86
C LEU A 289 -9.50 -11.20 -44.72
N ILE A 290 -9.74 -12.44 -44.31
CA ILE A 290 -11.12 -12.93 -44.13
C ILE A 290 -11.28 -13.43 -42.71
N LEU A 291 -12.27 -12.92 -41.99
CA LEU A 291 -12.59 -13.30 -40.62
C LEU A 291 -13.95 -14.02 -40.58
N ILE A 292 -13.95 -15.33 -40.44
CA ILE A 292 -15.17 -16.13 -40.28
C ILE A 292 -15.66 -16.00 -38.84
N ASN A 293 -16.91 -15.56 -38.68
CA ASN A 293 -17.54 -15.36 -37.38
C ASN A 293 -18.54 -16.47 -37.04
N ASN A 294 -19.31 -16.92 -38.03
CA ASN A 294 -20.20 -18.05 -37.83
C ASN A 294 -20.34 -18.90 -39.10
N VAL A 295 -20.71 -20.16 -38.89
CA VAL A 295 -20.99 -21.16 -39.91
C VAL A 295 -22.32 -21.83 -39.57
N ILE A 296 -23.22 -21.97 -40.53
CA ILE A 296 -24.55 -22.53 -40.29
C ILE A 296 -24.84 -23.64 -41.28
N THR A 297 -25.11 -24.86 -40.80
CA THR A 297 -25.49 -26.00 -41.66
C THR A 297 -26.98 -26.31 -41.56
N VAL A 298 -27.58 -26.81 -42.63
CA VAL A 298 -28.95 -27.35 -42.68
C VAL A 298 -28.93 -28.69 -43.40
N LEU A 299 -29.26 -29.78 -42.70
CA LEU A 299 -29.07 -31.19 -43.14
C LEU A 299 -30.33 -32.04 -42.85
N ASN A 300 -30.80 -32.91 -43.76
CA ASN A 300 -32.04 -33.69 -43.50
C ASN A 300 -31.80 -34.90 -42.55
N SER A 301 -32.70 -35.15 -41.56
CA SER A 301 -32.58 -36.26 -40.58
C SER A 301 -33.94 -36.96 -40.24
N ILE A 302 -33.94 -38.29 -39.99
CA ILE A 302 -35.12 -39.14 -39.61
C ILE A 302 -34.88 -40.05 -38.38
N LEU A 303 -35.01 -39.51 -37.16
CA LEU A 303 -34.76 -40.18 -35.89
C LEU A 303 -35.98 -40.10 -34.95
N PRO A 304 -36.36 -41.18 -34.23
CA PRO A 304 -37.36 -41.11 -33.15
C PRO A 304 -36.86 -40.27 -31.95
N ASP A 305 -37.75 -39.95 -31.02
CA ASP A 305 -37.43 -39.23 -29.78
C ASP A 305 -38.35 -39.70 -28.63
N PRO A 306 -38.09 -40.89 -28.06
CA PRO A 306 -38.87 -41.41 -26.96
C PRO A 306 -38.79 -40.52 -25.71
N SER A 307 -39.93 -40.20 -25.12
CA SER A 307 -39.98 -39.54 -23.80
C SER A 307 -40.99 -40.22 -22.88
N PRO A 308 -40.58 -40.63 -21.66
CA PRO A 308 -41.47 -41.30 -20.72
C PRO A 308 -42.38 -40.33 -19.95
N GLN A 309 -43.52 -40.84 -19.50
CA GLN A 309 -44.43 -40.18 -18.57
C GLN A 309 -45.07 -41.21 -17.63
N ILE A 310 -45.11 -40.93 -16.33
CA ILE A 310 -45.87 -41.71 -15.34
C ILE A 310 -47.26 -41.06 -15.15
N ASN A 311 -48.33 -41.87 -15.17
CA ASN A 311 -49.72 -41.38 -15.18
C ASN A 311 -50.42 -41.48 -13.83
N ASN A 312 -50.42 -42.68 -13.21
CA ASN A 312 -51.18 -42.96 -11.98
C ASN A 312 -50.61 -44.17 -11.22
N ILE A 313 -50.87 -44.23 -9.90
CA ILE A 313 -50.47 -45.32 -9.01
C ILE A 313 -51.69 -45.82 -8.23
N ILE A 314 -51.85 -47.14 -8.09
CA ILE A 314 -52.99 -47.77 -7.38
C ILE A 314 -52.45 -48.65 -6.24
N THR A 315 -52.86 -48.38 -4.99
CA THR A 315 -52.38 -49.07 -3.76
C THR A 315 -53.51 -49.78 -2.99
N THR A 316 -53.14 -50.71 -2.08
CA THR A 316 -54.05 -51.39 -1.12
C THR A 316 -53.42 -51.41 0.28
N CYS A 317 -54.21 -51.26 1.35
CA CYS A 317 -53.70 -51.27 2.73
C CYS A 317 -52.95 -52.58 3.05
N PHE A 318 -51.76 -52.44 3.64
CA PHE A 318 -50.87 -53.54 4.03
C PHE A 318 -50.21 -54.35 2.90
N SER A 319 -50.11 -53.81 1.67
CA SER A 319 -49.43 -54.49 0.55
C SER A 319 -48.06 -53.90 0.23
N SER A 320 -47.04 -54.74 0.10
CA SER A 320 -45.70 -54.41 -0.43
C SER A 320 -45.66 -54.33 -1.97
N GLU A 321 -46.81 -54.44 -2.63
CA GLU A 321 -46.97 -54.36 -4.09
C GLU A 321 -48.02 -53.30 -4.47
N PHE A 322 -47.73 -52.54 -5.54
CA PHE A 322 -48.64 -51.55 -6.12
C PHE A 322 -48.61 -51.60 -7.66
N GLN A 323 -49.63 -51.03 -8.32
CA GLN A 323 -49.73 -50.98 -9.79
C GLN A 323 -49.45 -49.56 -10.31
N LEU A 324 -48.68 -49.45 -11.40
CA LEU A 324 -48.26 -48.20 -12.04
C LEU A 324 -48.73 -48.13 -13.50
N ASP A 325 -49.38 -47.03 -13.87
CA ASP A 325 -49.77 -46.67 -15.23
C ASP A 325 -48.75 -45.70 -15.84
N TYR A 326 -48.31 -45.94 -17.08
CA TYR A 326 -47.29 -45.11 -17.76
C TYR A 326 -47.61 -44.88 -19.26
N THR A 327 -46.94 -43.91 -19.86
CA THR A 327 -46.99 -43.55 -21.28
C THR A 327 -45.57 -43.36 -21.84
N VAL A 328 -45.31 -43.83 -23.06
CA VAL A 328 -44.13 -43.50 -23.85
C VAL A 328 -44.56 -42.65 -25.04
N ASN A 329 -44.05 -41.43 -25.15
CA ASN A 329 -44.31 -40.51 -26.25
C ASN A 329 -43.18 -40.58 -27.28
N ASN A 330 -43.47 -40.22 -28.52
CA ASN A 330 -42.48 -40.05 -29.60
C ASN A 330 -42.73 -38.68 -30.27
N PHE A 331 -42.52 -37.60 -29.52
CA PHE A 331 -42.79 -36.21 -29.91
C PHE A 331 -41.51 -35.50 -30.34
N ASN A 332 -41.59 -34.39 -31.08
CA ASN A 332 -40.41 -33.64 -31.56
C ASN A 332 -39.39 -34.51 -32.32
N CYS A 333 -39.88 -35.57 -32.95
CA CYS A 333 -39.08 -36.57 -33.63
C CYS A 333 -39.23 -36.45 -35.15
N THR A 334 -38.30 -37.07 -35.87
CA THR A 334 -38.31 -37.14 -37.33
C THR A 334 -38.48 -38.55 -37.86
N GLY A 335 -38.60 -39.54 -36.96
CA GLY A 335 -38.80 -40.96 -37.23
C GLY A 335 -39.76 -41.65 -36.24
N ALA A 336 -40.26 -42.84 -36.61
CA ALA A 336 -41.13 -43.64 -35.74
C ALA A 336 -40.32 -44.49 -34.76
N LEU A 337 -40.75 -44.58 -33.50
CA LEU A 337 -40.11 -45.44 -32.50
C LEU A 337 -40.50 -46.92 -32.71
N PRO A 338 -39.54 -47.85 -32.83
CA PRO A 338 -39.84 -49.26 -33.07
C PRO A 338 -40.42 -49.98 -31.82
N PRO A 339 -41.15 -51.10 -32.02
CA PRO A 339 -41.61 -51.94 -30.92
C PRO A 339 -40.43 -52.66 -30.27
N ASN A 340 -40.63 -53.14 -29.03
CA ASN A 340 -39.62 -53.73 -28.16
C ASN A 340 -38.51 -52.77 -27.74
N THR A 341 -38.79 -51.46 -27.74
CA THR A 341 -37.91 -50.46 -27.13
C THR A 341 -37.99 -50.63 -25.60
N PRO A 342 -36.88 -50.85 -24.88
CA PRO A 342 -36.89 -51.14 -23.44
C PRO A 342 -37.48 -50.01 -22.59
N ILE A 343 -38.06 -50.40 -21.45
CA ILE A 343 -38.59 -49.51 -20.40
C ILE A 343 -38.19 -50.09 -19.04
N LEU A 344 -37.46 -49.32 -18.23
CA LEU A 344 -36.94 -49.72 -16.93
C LEU A 344 -37.53 -48.83 -15.82
N PHE A 345 -37.76 -49.41 -14.64
CA PHE A 345 -38.28 -48.72 -13.46
C PHE A 345 -37.38 -48.94 -12.26
N TYR A 346 -36.94 -47.85 -11.65
CA TYR A 346 -36.05 -47.84 -10.49
C TYR A 346 -36.68 -47.14 -9.30
N ILE A 347 -36.33 -47.59 -8.10
CA ILE A 347 -36.55 -46.88 -6.82
C ILE A 347 -35.21 -46.90 -6.09
N GLU A 348 -34.69 -45.72 -5.72
CA GLU A 348 -33.39 -45.59 -5.03
C GLU A 348 -32.25 -46.38 -5.72
N ASP A 349 -32.17 -46.25 -7.05
CA ASP A 349 -31.20 -46.94 -7.92
C ASP A 349 -31.33 -48.49 -7.99
N GLU A 350 -32.31 -49.10 -7.31
CA GLU A 350 -32.64 -50.53 -7.44
C GLU A 350 -33.67 -50.75 -8.55
N LEU A 351 -33.40 -51.69 -9.46
CA LEU A 351 -34.33 -52.05 -10.54
C LEU A 351 -35.53 -52.81 -9.96
N VAL A 352 -36.71 -52.18 -9.94
CA VAL A 352 -37.95 -52.73 -9.36
C VAL A 352 -38.94 -53.25 -10.41
N GLY A 353 -38.73 -52.92 -11.70
CA GLY A 353 -39.56 -53.40 -12.80
C GLY A 353 -38.93 -53.15 -14.18
N GLN A 354 -39.29 -53.99 -15.16
CA GLN A 354 -38.88 -53.80 -16.56
C GLN A 354 -39.95 -54.30 -17.54
N THR A 355 -40.07 -53.64 -18.68
CA THR A 355 -40.96 -53.98 -19.80
C THR A 355 -40.42 -53.37 -21.11
N SER A 356 -41.21 -53.35 -22.17
CA SER A 356 -40.87 -52.70 -23.44
C SER A 356 -42.10 -52.17 -24.16
N THR A 357 -41.92 -51.27 -25.12
CA THR A 357 -43.00 -50.89 -26.05
C THR A 357 -43.49 -52.11 -26.83
N GLN A 358 -44.80 -52.19 -27.10
CA GLN A 358 -45.43 -53.33 -27.76
C GLN A 358 -45.68 -53.07 -29.24
N ASN A 359 -45.96 -51.82 -29.63
CA ASN A 359 -46.21 -51.41 -31.01
C ASN A 359 -45.19 -50.37 -31.48
N THR A 360 -45.13 -50.16 -32.80
CA THR A 360 -44.45 -48.99 -33.37
C THR A 360 -45.20 -47.72 -32.95
N ILE A 361 -44.51 -46.75 -32.35
CA ILE A 361 -45.09 -45.44 -32.04
C ILE A 361 -44.78 -44.51 -33.22
N PRO A 362 -45.80 -43.98 -33.94
CA PRO A 362 -45.58 -43.09 -35.07
C PRO A 362 -44.99 -41.74 -34.62
N ILE A 363 -44.57 -40.92 -35.58
CA ILE A 363 -44.21 -39.51 -35.32
C ILE A 363 -45.40 -38.82 -34.66
N ASP A 364 -45.12 -38.07 -33.60
CA ASP A 364 -46.10 -37.40 -32.73
C ASP A 364 -47.10 -38.35 -32.04
N GLY A 365 -46.75 -39.64 -31.93
CA GLY A 365 -47.59 -40.68 -31.31
C GLY A 365 -47.22 -40.99 -29.85
N SER A 366 -48.03 -41.82 -29.20
CA SER A 366 -47.79 -42.32 -27.85
C SER A 366 -48.31 -43.76 -27.65
N GLU A 367 -47.73 -44.50 -26.70
CA GLU A 367 -48.22 -45.80 -26.24
C GLU A 367 -48.37 -45.81 -24.71
N THR A 368 -49.50 -46.31 -24.19
CA THR A 368 -49.76 -46.43 -22.74
C THR A 368 -49.63 -47.87 -22.26
N GLY A 369 -49.10 -48.09 -21.06
CA GLY A 369 -48.96 -49.41 -20.45
C GLY A 369 -49.19 -49.42 -18.94
N GLN A 370 -49.18 -50.64 -18.36
CA GLN A 370 -49.30 -50.87 -16.91
C GLN A 370 -48.26 -51.89 -16.45
N ILE A 371 -47.76 -51.74 -15.21
CA ILE A 371 -46.83 -52.69 -14.58
C ILE A 371 -47.11 -52.81 -13.07
N ASN A 372 -46.91 -54.00 -12.50
CA ASN A 372 -46.92 -54.19 -11.05
C ASN A 372 -45.50 -54.03 -10.51
N ILE A 373 -45.33 -53.23 -9.46
CA ILE A 373 -44.06 -52.93 -8.81
C ILE A 373 -44.09 -53.52 -7.39
N THR A 374 -43.02 -54.21 -7.01
CA THR A 374 -42.80 -54.71 -5.65
C THR A 374 -41.80 -53.79 -4.95
N LEU A 375 -42.12 -53.34 -3.74
CA LEU A 375 -41.21 -52.51 -2.95
C LEU A 375 -40.01 -53.32 -2.44
N PRO A 376 -38.77 -52.82 -2.60
CA PRO A 376 -37.61 -53.37 -1.91
C PRO A 376 -37.75 -53.36 -0.37
N ASN A 377 -36.98 -54.19 0.33
CA ASN A 377 -37.16 -54.44 1.77
C ASN A 377 -36.69 -53.30 2.72
N ASN A 378 -36.32 -52.11 2.23
CA ASN A 378 -35.71 -51.03 3.05
C ASN A 378 -36.07 -49.61 2.57
N VAL A 379 -37.21 -49.45 1.92
CA VAL A 379 -37.56 -48.22 1.21
C VAL A 379 -38.25 -47.23 2.17
N SER A 380 -37.90 -45.94 2.10
CA SER A 380 -38.39 -44.89 3.02
C SER A 380 -39.87 -44.49 2.77
N ALA A 381 -40.47 -43.62 3.58
CA ALA A 381 -41.90 -43.24 3.47
C ALA A 381 -42.24 -42.41 2.21
N THR A 382 -41.24 -41.75 1.61
CA THR A 382 -41.36 -40.96 0.37
C THR A 382 -40.23 -41.33 -0.57
N ASN A 383 -40.55 -41.81 -1.77
CA ASN A 383 -39.52 -42.20 -2.73
C ASN A 383 -39.82 -41.65 -4.11
N THR A 384 -38.79 -41.61 -4.93
CA THR A 384 -38.90 -41.27 -6.33
C THR A 384 -38.83 -42.56 -7.14
N ILE A 385 -39.83 -42.77 -7.99
CA ILE A 385 -39.79 -43.79 -9.03
C ILE A 385 -39.19 -43.15 -10.27
N THR A 386 -38.09 -43.72 -10.76
CA THR A 386 -37.46 -43.29 -12.02
C THR A 386 -37.84 -44.26 -13.12
N MET A 387 -38.48 -43.77 -14.18
CA MET A 387 -38.78 -44.52 -15.39
C MET A 387 -37.82 -44.09 -16.50
N ILE A 388 -37.17 -45.06 -17.14
CA ILE A 388 -36.22 -44.82 -18.23
C ILE A 388 -36.65 -45.61 -19.47
N VAL A 389 -36.61 -44.99 -20.64
CA VAL A 389 -36.96 -45.59 -21.94
C VAL A 389 -35.73 -45.64 -22.84
N ASN A 390 -35.72 -46.59 -23.78
CA ASN A 390 -34.69 -46.72 -24.83
C ASN A 390 -33.27 -47.06 -24.33
N GLN A 391 -33.16 -47.54 -23.09
CA GLN A 391 -31.90 -47.92 -22.47
C GLN A 391 -31.95 -49.38 -21.97
N ASP A 392 -30.85 -50.12 -22.12
CA ASP A 392 -30.69 -51.41 -21.45
C ASP A 392 -30.20 -51.28 -19.99
N VAL A 393 -30.16 -52.39 -19.26
CA VAL A 393 -29.74 -52.43 -17.84
C VAL A 393 -28.28 -52.02 -17.60
N ASP A 394 -27.45 -52.01 -18.66
CA ASP A 394 -26.05 -51.59 -18.61
C ASP A 394 -25.88 -50.11 -19.00
N GLY A 395 -26.97 -49.43 -19.35
CA GLY A 395 -26.98 -48.02 -19.68
C GLY A 395 -26.80 -47.68 -21.16
N ASN A 396 -26.85 -48.67 -22.07
CA ASN A 396 -26.65 -48.42 -23.51
C ASN A 396 -27.96 -48.02 -24.21
N ILE A 397 -27.88 -47.03 -25.10
CA ILE A 397 -29.00 -46.62 -25.98
C ILE A 397 -29.23 -47.69 -27.05
N ILE A 398 -30.48 -48.13 -27.19
CA ILE A 398 -30.85 -49.27 -28.06
C ILE A 398 -31.33 -48.82 -29.45
N VAL A 399 -32.02 -47.69 -29.53
CA VAL A 399 -32.50 -47.08 -30.79
C VAL A 399 -31.88 -45.69 -30.90
N PRO A 400 -31.14 -45.35 -31.98
CA PRO A 400 -30.66 -43.99 -32.20
C PRO A 400 -31.83 -43.00 -32.25
N GLU A 401 -31.69 -41.86 -31.58
CA GLU A 401 -32.75 -40.88 -31.37
C GLU A 401 -32.23 -39.44 -31.46
N ILE A 402 -33.14 -38.47 -31.45
CA ILE A 402 -32.80 -37.04 -31.56
C ILE A 402 -32.20 -36.50 -30.26
N ASN A 403 -32.82 -36.80 -29.13
CA ASN A 403 -32.38 -36.32 -27.83
C ASN A 403 -32.19 -37.50 -26.86
N ASN A 404 -30.95 -37.80 -26.50
CA ASN A 404 -30.69 -38.87 -25.53
C ASN A 404 -30.97 -38.43 -24.08
N ASP A 405 -31.16 -37.13 -23.82
CA ASP A 405 -31.25 -36.55 -22.49
C ASP A 405 -32.69 -36.51 -21.93
N ASN A 406 -33.71 -36.80 -22.75
CA ASN A 406 -35.13 -36.78 -22.34
C ASN A 406 -35.74 -38.17 -22.14
N ASN A 407 -34.90 -39.21 -22.08
CA ASN A 407 -35.30 -40.62 -21.93
C ASN A 407 -35.72 -41.04 -20.52
N SER A 408 -35.64 -40.14 -19.54
CA SER A 408 -35.98 -40.44 -18.15
C SER A 408 -37.04 -39.49 -17.60
N THR A 409 -37.85 -39.99 -16.68
CA THR A 409 -38.79 -39.19 -15.89
C THR A 409 -38.85 -39.72 -14.47
N GLU A 410 -39.16 -38.82 -13.54
CA GLU A 410 -39.23 -39.11 -12.13
C GLU A 410 -40.63 -38.79 -11.59
N PHE A 411 -41.11 -39.60 -10.67
CA PHE A 411 -42.39 -39.39 -9.99
C PHE A 411 -42.26 -39.68 -8.50
N SER A 412 -42.61 -38.71 -7.66
CA SER A 412 -42.63 -38.90 -6.21
C SER A 412 -43.87 -39.68 -5.79
N ILE A 413 -43.65 -40.81 -5.09
CA ILE A 413 -44.70 -41.59 -4.44
C ILE A 413 -44.60 -41.42 -2.93
N THR A 414 -45.74 -41.16 -2.30
CA THR A 414 -45.93 -41.31 -0.85
C THR A 414 -46.54 -42.67 -0.60
N ILE A 415 -45.79 -43.57 0.05
CA ILE A 415 -46.27 -44.90 0.39
C ILE A 415 -46.96 -44.77 1.75
N PRO A 416 -48.27 -45.07 1.88
CA PRO A 416 -48.91 -45.07 3.19
C PRO A 416 -48.40 -46.28 3.98
N VAL A 417 -47.31 -46.09 4.72
CA VAL A 417 -46.85 -47.02 5.73
C VAL A 417 -47.71 -46.79 6.96
N PHE A 418 -48.68 -47.68 7.21
CA PHE A 418 -49.47 -47.67 8.45
C PHE A 418 -48.74 -48.53 9.49
N ASP A 419 -47.85 -47.89 10.23
CA ASP A 419 -47.07 -48.45 11.35
C ASP A 419 -46.94 -47.39 12.46
N PHE A 420 -46.53 -47.76 13.68
CA PHE A 420 -46.05 -46.77 14.65
C PHE A 420 -44.78 -46.12 14.10
N GLU A 421 -44.73 -44.79 14.01
CA GLU A 421 -43.57 -44.11 13.42
C GLU A 421 -42.27 -44.47 14.17
N SER A 422 -42.36 -44.58 15.50
CA SER A 422 -41.25 -45.00 16.35
C SER A 422 -41.73 -45.73 17.60
N SER A 423 -40.83 -46.46 18.26
CA SER A 423 -41.13 -47.09 19.54
C SER A 423 -41.49 -46.01 20.57
N LEU A 424 -42.62 -46.21 21.24
CA LEU A 424 -43.08 -45.29 22.28
C LEU A 424 -42.01 -45.16 23.38
N VAL A 425 -41.85 -43.93 23.85
CA VAL A 425 -40.81 -43.61 24.83
C VAL A 425 -41.42 -43.68 26.23
N ASN A 426 -40.70 -44.29 27.17
CA ASN A 426 -41.07 -44.21 28.58
C ASN A 426 -41.04 -42.74 29.00
N LEU A 427 -42.12 -42.25 29.59
CA LEU A 427 -42.16 -40.89 30.09
C LEU A 427 -41.52 -40.84 31.45
N GLU A 428 -40.62 -39.90 31.64
CA GLU A 428 -39.86 -39.75 32.88
C GLU A 428 -39.99 -38.31 33.38
N THR A 429 -40.13 -38.14 34.69
CA THR A 429 -40.24 -36.82 35.27
C THR A 429 -39.73 -36.81 36.70
N CYS A 430 -39.36 -35.64 37.20
CA CYS A 430 -38.87 -35.51 38.56
C CYS A 430 -39.99 -35.58 39.59
N ALA A 431 -39.71 -36.22 40.72
CA ALA A 431 -40.64 -36.27 41.83
C ALA A 431 -41.07 -34.87 42.29
N ASN A 432 -42.36 -34.69 42.55
CA ASN A 432 -42.84 -33.48 43.19
C ASN A 432 -42.31 -33.42 44.65
N THR A 433 -41.96 -32.21 45.12
CA THR A 433 -41.35 -31.85 46.42
C THR A 433 -41.97 -32.47 47.70
N SER A 434 -43.12 -33.15 47.58
CA SER A 434 -43.88 -33.75 48.69
C SER A 434 -43.82 -35.29 48.75
N ASN A 435 -43.56 -36.00 47.64
CA ASN A 435 -43.52 -37.46 47.60
C ASN A 435 -42.56 -37.96 46.49
N PRO A 436 -41.50 -38.71 46.83
CA PRO A 436 -40.48 -39.14 45.87
C PRO A 436 -40.95 -40.16 44.80
N ASN A 437 -42.19 -40.68 44.88
CA ASN A 437 -42.70 -41.71 43.95
C ASN A 437 -43.86 -41.25 43.06
N VAL A 438 -44.26 -39.98 43.12
CA VAL A 438 -45.44 -39.46 42.42
C VAL A 438 -45.09 -38.21 41.63
N ALA A 439 -45.60 -38.15 40.41
CA ALA A 439 -45.54 -37.00 39.53
C ALA A 439 -46.73 -36.97 38.55
N ILE A 440 -46.83 -35.89 37.80
CA ILE A 440 -47.84 -35.67 36.77
C ILE A 440 -47.16 -35.86 35.42
N PHE A 441 -47.79 -36.63 34.54
CA PHE A 441 -47.31 -36.94 33.19
C PHE A 441 -48.28 -36.42 32.14
N ASP A 442 -47.76 -35.87 31.06
CA ASP A 442 -48.51 -35.64 29.83
C ASP A 442 -48.31 -36.85 28.91
N LEU A 443 -49.27 -37.77 28.89
CA LEU A 443 -49.24 -38.96 28.04
C LEU A 443 -49.22 -38.61 26.54
N THR A 444 -49.71 -37.41 26.18
CA THR A 444 -49.76 -36.96 24.79
C THR A 444 -48.38 -36.59 24.24
N GLU A 445 -47.33 -36.57 25.07
CA GLU A 445 -45.94 -36.50 24.59
C GLU A 445 -45.58 -37.64 23.65
N ASN A 446 -46.19 -38.82 23.83
CA ASN A 446 -46.05 -39.94 22.90
C ASN A 446 -46.94 -39.83 21.65
N THR A 447 -47.83 -38.84 21.54
CA THR A 447 -48.72 -38.70 20.36
C THR A 447 -47.93 -38.42 19.08
N PRO A 448 -47.02 -37.42 19.03
CA PRO A 448 -46.18 -37.20 17.85
C PRO A 448 -45.24 -38.36 17.57
N ILE A 449 -44.82 -39.12 18.58
CA ILE A 449 -43.91 -40.28 18.47
C ILE A 449 -44.63 -41.49 17.85
N ALA A 450 -45.90 -41.67 18.22
CA ALA A 450 -46.75 -42.75 17.74
C ALA A 450 -47.22 -42.53 16.31
N VAL A 451 -47.56 -41.28 15.96
CA VAL A 451 -48.24 -40.91 14.70
C VAL A 451 -47.29 -40.27 13.70
N GLY A 452 -46.34 -39.47 14.16
CA GLY A 452 -45.43 -38.78 13.28
C GLY A 452 -46.10 -37.78 12.36
N GLU A 453 -45.71 -37.85 11.09
CA GLU A 453 -46.32 -37.11 9.97
C GLU A 453 -47.57 -37.81 9.39
N GLN A 454 -48.04 -38.92 9.97
CA GLN A 454 -49.23 -39.61 9.47
C GLN A 454 -50.49 -38.76 9.67
N GLU A 455 -51.13 -38.36 8.57
CA GLU A 455 -52.42 -37.69 8.60
C GLU A 455 -53.58 -38.69 8.68
N ASN A 456 -54.74 -38.25 9.16
CA ASN A 456 -55.97 -39.06 9.29
C ASN A 456 -55.81 -40.22 10.30
N ILE A 457 -55.22 -39.96 11.46
CA ILE A 457 -55.04 -40.93 12.56
C ILE A 457 -55.74 -40.42 13.83
N ILE A 458 -56.45 -41.32 14.52
CA ILE A 458 -57.06 -41.10 15.84
C ILE A 458 -56.21 -41.84 16.88
N ILE A 459 -55.81 -41.16 17.96
CA ILE A 459 -55.02 -41.74 19.05
C ILE A 459 -55.79 -41.74 20.38
N ASP A 460 -55.72 -42.85 21.11
CA ASP A 460 -56.33 -43.02 22.43
C ASP A 460 -55.36 -43.75 23.39
N TYR A 461 -55.45 -43.43 24.69
CA TYR A 461 -54.60 -44.00 25.75
C TYR A 461 -55.42 -44.84 26.74
N PHE A 462 -54.85 -45.92 27.27
CA PHE A 462 -55.53 -46.90 28.10
C PHE A 462 -54.65 -47.43 29.24
N LEU A 463 -55.30 -47.93 30.29
CA LEU A 463 -54.60 -48.53 31.44
C LEU A 463 -54.28 -50.02 31.23
N THR A 464 -54.82 -50.66 30.20
CA THR A 464 -54.60 -52.09 29.90
C THR A 464 -54.63 -52.36 28.40
N GLU A 465 -53.87 -53.36 27.95
CA GLU A 465 -53.85 -53.87 26.58
C GLU A 465 -55.26 -54.20 26.03
N ASN A 466 -56.06 -54.93 26.82
CA ASN A 466 -57.40 -55.36 26.39
C ASN A 466 -58.33 -54.17 26.07
N GLN A 467 -58.20 -53.09 26.84
CA GLN A 467 -58.94 -51.84 26.61
C GLN A 467 -58.50 -51.17 25.31
N ALA A 468 -57.20 -51.16 25.00
CA ALA A 468 -56.65 -50.61 23.77
C ALA A 468 -57.09 -51.41 22.54
N GLU A 469 -57.03 -52.74 22.56
CA GLU A 469 -57.43 -53.61 21.43
C GLU A 469 -58.92 -53.49 21.07
N ASN A 470 -59.78 -53.31 22.09
CA ASN A 470 -61.24 -53.25 21.91
C ASN A 470 -61.81 -51.83 21.89
N ASN A 471 -60.95 -50.81 21.93
CA ASN A 471 -61.31 -49.40 22.07
C ASN A 471 -62.31 -49.12 23.21
N GLN A 472 -62.01 -49.61 24.41
CA GLN A 472 -62.89 -49.50 25.57
C GLN A 472 -62.29 -48.60 26.65
N THR A 473 -63.06 -47.60 27.10
CA THR A 473 -62.68 -46.69 28.20
C THR A 473 -61.30 -46.03 28.04
N PRO A 474 -61.12 -45.12 27.07
CA PRO A 474 -59.92 -44.28 26.98
C PRO A 474 -59.71 -43.45 28.26
N ILE A 475 -58.47 -43.06 28.54
CA ILE A 475 -58.11 -42.11 29.60
C ILE A 475 -58.65 -40.72 29.23
N ASP A 476 -59.49 -40.15 30.08
CA ASP A 476 -60.20 -38.89 29.80
C ASP A 476 -59.28 -37.64 29.79
N GLU A 477 -58.22 -37.63 30.60
CA GLU A 477 -57.29 -36.48 30.74
C GLU A 477 -55.82 -36.92 30.54
N PRO A 478 -55.42 -37.27 29.32
CA PRO A 478 -54.08 -37.78 29.04
C PRO A 478 -52.99 -36.73 29.26
N THR A 479 -53.28 -35.43 29.18
CA THR A 479 -52.29 -34.35 29.34
C THR A 479 -51.90 -34.05 30.79
N ASN A 480 -52.62 -34.62 31.76
CA ASN A 480 -52.43 -34.33 33.18
C ASN A 480 -52.68 -35.59 34.03
N PHE A 481 -51.96 -36.66 33.69
CA PHE A 481 -52.13 -37.98 34.29
C PHE A 481 -51.20 -38.15 35.51
N GLU A 482 -51.77 -38.36 36.69
CA GLU A 482 -50.99 -38.67 37.90
C GLU A 482 -50.75 -40.18 38.01
N ASN A 483 -49.48 -40.58 38.17
CA ASN A 483 -49.15 -42.00 38.33
C ASN A 483 -49.56 -42.53 39.70
N SER A 484 -50.03 -43.78 39.74
CA SER A 484 -50.43 -44.51 40.94
C SER A 484 -49.37 -45.52 41.43
N SER A 485 -48.37 -45.81 40.59
CA SER A 485 -47.19 -46.62 40.89
C SER A 485 -45.96 -46.10 40.14
N ASN A 486 -44.77 -46.41 40.63
CA ASN A 486 -43.50 -46.09 39.96
C ASN A 486 -42.68 -47.38 39.81
N PRO A 487 -42.53 -47.95 38.60
CA PRO A 487 -43.09 -47.48 37.33
C PRO A 487 -44.59 -47.81 37.14
N GLN A 488 -45.26 -47.16 36.17
CA GLN A 488 -46.63 -47.48 35.73
C GLN A 488 -46.70 -47.64 34.21
N GLU A 489 -47.32 -48.71 33.69
CA GLU A 489 -47.47 -48.96 32.25
C GLU A 489 -48.76 -48.35 31.69
N ILE A 490 -48.69 -47.80 30.47
CA ILE A 490 -49.79 -47.17 29.72
C ILE A 490 -49.81 -47.74 28.30
N PHE A 491 -51.00 -48.00 27.77
CA PHE A 491 -51.21 -48.55 26.42
C PHE A 491 -51.74 -47.48 25.48
N VAL A 492 -51.31 -47.50 24.22
CA VAL A 492 -51.71 -46.57 23.15
C VAL A 492 -52.40 -47.35 22.04
N ARG A 493 -53.46 -46.79 21.47
CA ARG A 493 -54.12 -47.26 20.25
C ARG A 493 -54.08 -46.15 19.20
N ILE A 494 -53.62 -46.45 17.98
CA ILE A 494 -53.77 -45.58 16.81
C ILE A 494 -54.74 -46.21 15.80
N THR A 495 -55.66 -45.43 15.24
CA THR A 495 -56.73 -45.90 14.34
C THR A 495 -56.81 -45.00 13.10
N PHE A 496 -56.93 -45.56 11.89
CA PHE A 496 -57.07 -44.78 10.65
C PHE A 496 -58.47 -44.14 10.53
N GLU A 497 -58.52 -42.84 10.25
CA GLU A 497 -59.74 -42.07 10.13
C GLU A 497 -60.49 -42.49 8.85
N GLY A 498 -61.62 -43.17 9.04
CA GLY A 498 -62.45 -43.71 7.95
C GLY A 498 -62.47 -45.23 7.85
N ASP A 499 -61.61 -45.94 8.60
CA ASP A 499 -61.61 -47.41 8.71
C ASP A 499 -61.29 -47.85 10.16
N GLU A 500 -62.32 -48.07 10.97
CA GLU A 500 -62.18 -48.46 12.39
C GLU A 500 -61.51 -49.84 12.59
N ASP A 501 -61.49 -50.68 11.56
CA ASP A 501 -60.82 -51.99 11.58
C ASP A 501 -59.31 -51.89 11.26
N CYS A 502 -58.83 -50.71 10.83
CA CYS A 502 -57.42 -50.41 10.57
C CYS A 502 -56.79 -49.71 11.79
N TYR A 503 -56.27 -50.51 12.74
CA TYR A 503 -55.66 -50.00 13.98
C TYR A 503 -54.39 -50.76 14.40
N LEU A 504 -53.55 -50.12 15.22
CA LEU A 504 -52.39 -50.70 15.90
C LEU A 504 -52.41 -50.34 17.39
N THR A 505 -51.75 -51.16 18.22
CA THR A 505 -51.61 -50.93 19.68
C THR A 505 -50.18 -51.16 20.15
N ASP A 506 -49.71 -50.34 21.09
CA ASP A 506 -48.39 -50.46 21.75
C ASP A 506 -48.45 -49.94 23.21
N SER A 507 -47.34 -49.91 23.95
CA SER A 507 -47.29 -49.51 25.37
C SER A 507 -45.97 -48.83 25.79
N PHE A 508 -46.00 -48.07 26.88
CA PHE A 508 -44.83 -47.42 27.50
C PHE A 508 -44.96 -47.29 29.03
N PHE A 509 -43.85 -47.04 29.73
CA PHE A 509 -43.81 -46.85 31.19
C PHE A 509 -43.70 -45.38 31.61
N LEU A 510 -44.23 -45.05 32.78
CA LEU A 510 -44.07 -43.81 33.51
C LEU A 510 -43.08 -44.01 34.66
N ASN A 511 -41.97 -43.27 34.67
CA ASN A 511 -40.91 -43.34 35.68
C ASN A 511 -40.79 -42.01 36.45
N VAL A 512 -40.67 -42.07 37.78
CA VAL A 512 -40.42 -40.88 38.62
C VAL A 512 -38.99 -40.88 39.16
N ASN A 513 -38.24 -39.81 38.87
CA ASN A 513 -36.82 -39.64 39.17
C ASN A 513 -36.57 -38.70 40.37
N THR A 514 -35.47 -38.90 41.11
CA THR A 514 -35.16 -38.11 42.33
C THR A 514 -34.27 -36.92 42.04
N THR A 515 -34.59 -35.74 42.59
CA THR A 515 -33.75 -34.54 42.55
C THR A 515 -32.60 -34.58 43.58
N PRO A 516 -31.38 -34.15 43.21
CA PRO A 516 -30.25 -34.02 44.14
C PRO A 516 -30.43 -32.85 45.13
N LEU A 517 -29.56 -32.77 46.15
CA LEU A 517 -29.65 -31.80 47.25
C LEU A 517 -28.30 -31.06 47.43
N ALA A 518 -28.19 -29.87 46.87
CA ALA A 518 -26.96 -29.08 46.92
C ALA A 518 -26.76 -28.38 48.27
N ALA A 519 -25.50 -28.26 48.67
CA ALA A 519 -25.08 -27.33 49.72
C ALA A 519 -24.62 -25.98 49.12
N THR A 520 -24.48 -24.96 49.97
CA THR A 520 -24.03 -23.60 49.57
C THR A 520 -22.52 -23.57 49.36
N GLY A 521 -22.05 -22.96 48.27
CA GLY A 521 -20.62 -22.71 48.01
C GLY A 521 -20.04 -21.63 48.92
N ASN A 522 -18.71 -21.56 49.04
CA ASN A 522 -18.03 -20.45 49.70
C ASN A 522 -17.82 -19.31 48.71
N ASP A 523 -17.90 -18.06 49.18
CA ASP A 523 -17.53 -16.90 48.38
C ASP A 523 -16.04 -16.94 48.04
N LEU A 524 -15.67 -16.49 46.84
CA LEU A 524 -14.29 -16.46 46.36
C LEU A 524 -13.82 -15.01 46.24
N THR A 525 -12.61 -14.74 46.73
CA THR A 525 -12.00 -13.40 46.70
C THR A 525 -10.74 -13.40 45.85
N ALA A 526 -10.54 -12.38 45.00
CA ALA A 526 -9.34 -12.18 44.21
C ALA A 526 -8.81 -10.74 44.33
N CYS A 527 -7.54 -10.55 43.96
CA CYS A 527 -6.92 -9.23 43.85
C CYS A 527 -6.72 -8.88 42.37
N GLU A 528 -7.06 -7.65 42.00
CA GLU A 528 -6.82 -7.11 40.67
C GLU A 528 -5.75 -6.02 40.75
N TYR A 529 -4.75 -6.13 39.88
CA TYR A 529 -3.69 -5.15 39.70
C TYR A 529 -4.01 -4.33 38.45
N GLN A 530 -4.01 -2.99 38.54
CA GLN A 530 -4.22 -2.01 37.43
C GLN A 530 -5.62 -1.40 37.23
N ASN A 531 -6.55 -1.53 38.19
CA ASN A 531 -7.84 -0.81 38.18
C ASN A 531 -8.74 -1.15 36.97
N ASP A 532 -8.70 -2.40 36.48
CA ASP A 532 -9.45 -2.93 35.32
C ASP A 532 -10.97 -3.14 35.60
N LEU A 533 -11.57 -2.23 36.39
CA LEU A 533 -13.00 -2.19 36.74
C LEU A 533 -13.47 -3.32 37.68
N GLY A 534 -12.56 -4.00 38.38
CA GLY A 534 -12.90 -5.06 39.33
C GLY A 534 -13.02 -6.43 38.70
N ILE A 535 -12.21 -6.73 37.68
CA ILE A 535 -12.21 -7.98 36.94
C ILE A 535 -10.99 -8.82 37.34
N SER A 536 -11.19 -10.13 37.55
CA SER A 536 -10.16 -11.10 37.89
C SER A 536 -10.57 -12.50 37.44
N ILE A 537 -9.61 -13.42 37.49
CA ILE A 537 -9.80 -14.83 37.13
C ILE A 537 -10.01 -15.66 38.40
N PHE A 538 -11.09 -16.41 38.45
CA PHE A 538 -11.49 -17.28 39.55
C PHE A 538 -11.49 -18.76 39.14
N ASP A 539 -10.99 -19.62 40.02
CA ASP A 539 -11.20 -21.06 39.94
C ASP A 539 -12.45 -21.43 40.73
N LEU A 540 -13.57 -21.59 40.03
CA LEU A 540 -14.86 -21.99 40.60
C LEU A 540 -14.85 -23.45 41.08
N SER A 541 -13.93 -24.28 40.56
CA SER A 541 -13.91 -25.72 40.86
C SER A 541 -13.57 -26.03 42.31
N VAL A 542 -13.01 -25.06 43.05
CA VAL A 542 -12.74 -25.17 44.50
C VAL A 542 -14.02 -25.39 45.32
N ASN A 543 -15.18 -25.00 44.79
CA ASN A 543 -16.48 -25.21 45.44
C ASN A 543 -17.15 -26.55 45.06
N ASN A 544 -16.61 -27.33 44.12
CA ASN A 544 -17.25 -28.54 43.60
C ASN A 544 -17.58 -29.57 44.70
N ASP A 545 -16.60 -29.94 45.53
CA ASP A 545 -16.78 -30.93 46.60
C ASP A 545 -17.77 -30.47 47.67
N LEU A 546 -17.82 -29.15 47.91
CA LEU A 546 -18.72 -28.54 48.88
C LEU A 546 -20.16 -28.57 48.37
N ILE A 547 -20.40 -28.09 47.14
CA ILE A 547 -21.74 -27.97 46.55
C ILE A 547 -22.36 -29.35 46.28
N THR A 548 -21.57 -30.30 45.77
CA THR A 548 -22.03 -31.68 45.51
C THR A 548 -22.35 -32.44 46.79
N ASN A 549 -21.86 -32.00 47.95
CA ASN A 549 -22.07 -32.64 49.25
C ASN A 549 -21.82 -34.16 49.22
N THR A 550 -20.85 -34.60 48.42
CA THR A 550 -20.47 -36.01 48.19
C THR A 550 -21.57 -36.91 47.61
N GLN A 551 -22.60 -36.35 46.98
CA GLN A 551 -23.63 -37.15 46.32
C GLN A 551 -23.03 -37.92 45.13
N GLU A 552 -23.21 -39.25 45.10
CA GLU A 552 -22.85 -40.07 43.94
C GLU A 552 -23.90 -39.89 42.82
N ASN A 553 -23.47 -40.04 41.58
CA ASN A 553 -24.30 -39.91 40.38
C ASN A 553 -24.88 -38.51 40.13
N THR A 554 -24.15 -37.46 40.53
CA THR A 554 -24.50 -36.07 40.23
C THR A 554 -23.37 -35.36 39.50
N SER A 555 -23.73 -34.39 38.67
CA SER A 555 -22.81 -33.48 37.99
C SER A 555 -23.14 -32.03 38.33
N LEU A 556 -22.13 -31.17 38.21
CA LEU A 556 -22.21 -29.77 38.61
C LEU A 556 -21.78 -28.87 37.45
N LEU A 557 -22.63 -27.90 37.10
CA LEU A 557 -22.36 -26.84 36.12
C LEU A 557 -22.51 -25.46 36.77
N TYR A 558 -21.88 -24.44 36.19
CA TYR A 558 -21.94 -23.06 36.67
C TYR A 558 -22.49 -22.10 35.60
N TYR A 559 -23.17 -21.05 36.04
CA TYR A 559 -23.82 -20.03 35.21
C TYR A 559 -23.69 -18.64 35.83
N GLU A 560 -23.66 -17.60 35.00
CA GLU A 560 -23.54 -16.21 35.43
C GLU A 560 -24.85 -15.63 35.99
N ASN A 561 -26.01 -16.20 35.64
CA ASN A 561 -27.31 -15.79 36.17
C ASN A 561 -28.30 -16.95 36.25
N LEU A 562 -29.37 -16.73 37.01
CA LEU A 562 -30.38 -17.76 37.29
C LEU A 562 -31.24 -18.12 36.07
N GLU A 563 -31.54 -17.17 35.19
CA GLU A 563 -32.38 -17.38 34.00
C GLU A 563 -31.64 -18.28 32.98
N ASP A 564 -30.35 -18.05 32.79
CA ASP A 564 -29.47 -18.87 31.95
C ASP A 564 -29.32 -20.29 32.50
N LEU A 565 -29.18 -20.45 33.82
CA LEU A 565 -29.17 -21.75 34.49
C LEU A 565 -30.48 -22.53 34.24
N GLU A 566 -31.63 -21.87 34.45
CA GLU A 566 -32.96 -22.49 34.28
C GLU A 566 -33.20 -22.93 32.83
N ASN A 567 -32.72 -22.15 31.85
CA ASN A 567 -32.81 -22.49 30.43
C ASN A 567 -31.64 -23.35 29.92
N SER A 568 -30.64 -23.63 30.76
CA SER A 568 -29.40 -24.35 30.41
C SER A 568 -28.62 -23.71 29.24
N ILE A 569 -28.63 -22.38 29.17
CA ILE A 569 -27.93 -21.59 28.15
C ILE A 569 -26.73 -20.92 28.82
N GLY A 570 -25.63 -20.73 28.09
CA GLY A 570 -24.50 -19.94 28.59
C GLY A 570 -23.76 -20.59 29.77
N GLU A 571 -23.60 -21.92 29.76
CA GLU A 571 -22.79 -22.62 30.78
C GLU A 571 -21.34 -22.13 30.77
N ILE A 572 -20.80 -21.87 31.95
CA ILE A 572 -19.39 -21.52 32.15
C ILE A 572 -18.51 -22.74 31.89
N GLN A 573 -17.86 -22.78 30.73
CA GLN A 573 -16.99 -23.89 30.32
C GLN A 573 -15.62 -23.86 31.01
N ASN A 574 -15.05 -22.68 31.23
CA ASN A 574 -13.71 -22.54 31.79
C ASN A 574 -13.75 -22.27 33.30
N ILE A 575 -14.27 -23.25 34.05
CA ILE A 575 -14.49 -23.10 35.49
C ILE A 575 -13.20 -22.90 36.31
N GLN A 576 -12.04 -23.27 35.77
CA GLN A 576 -10.74 -23.08 36.45
C GLN A 576 -10.13 -21.69 36.20
N ASN A 577 -10.59 -20.99 35.15
CA ASN A 577 -10.10 -19.66 34.81
C ASN A 577 -11.28 -18.77 34.39
N PHE A 578 -12.32 -18.68 35.22
CA PHE A 578 -13.49 -17.87 34.93
C PHE A 578 -13.24 -16.40 35.24
N GLU A 579 -13.46 -15.52 34.27
CA GLU A 579 -13.30 -14.07 34.43
C GLU A 579 -14.65 -13.43 34.79
N ASN A 580 -14.72 -12.66 35.89
CA ASN A 580 -15.96 -12.02 36.31
C ASN A 580 -16.28 -10.77 35.46
N THR A 581 -17.56 -10.48 35.27
CA THR A 581 -18.08 -9.36 34.47
C THR A 581 -18.63 -8.21 35.34
N ALA A 582 -18.78 -8.45 36.65
CA ALA A 582 -19.20 -7.46 37.64
C ALA A 582 -18.51 -7.71 38.99
N ASN A 583 -18.44 -6.68 39.83
CA ASN A 583 -17.82 -6.77 41.15
C ASN A 583 -18.71 -6.11 42.22
N PRO A 584 -19.30 -6.87 43.16
CA PRO A 584 -19.28 -8.33 43.22
C PRO A 584 -20.19 -9.00 42.15
N GLN A 585 -19.90 -10.26 41.80
CA GLN A 585 -20.72 -11.09 40.91
C GLN A 585 -21.18 -12.38 41.60
N ILE A 586 -22.46 -12.73 41.46
CA ILE A 586 -22.99 -14.01 41.96
C ILE A 586 -22.87 -15.06 40.87
N ILE A 587 -22.35 -16.24 41.22
CA ILE A 587 -22.32 -17.42 40.36
C ILE A 587 -23.36 -18.43 40.86
N TYR A 588 -24.12 -18.98 39.92
CA TYR A 588 -25.13 -20.00 40.18
C TYR A 588 -24.60 -21.36 39.77
N ALA A 589 -24.79 -22.35 40.63
CA ALA A 589 -24.35 -23.72 40.42
C ALA A 589 -25.55 -24.66 40.29
N LYS A 590 -25.62 -25.40 39.18
CA LYS A 590 -26.65 -26.40 38.88
C LYS A 590 -26.13 -27.79 39.22
N LEU A 591 -26.61 -28.37 40.31
CA LEU A 591 -26.34 -29.76 40.66
C LEU A 591 -27.47 -30.63 40.13
N PHE A 592 -27.18 -31.57 39.24
CA PHE A 592 -28.17 -32.42 38.59
C PHE A 592 -27.79 -33.90 38.66
N ASN A 593 -28.78 -34.78 38.55
CA ASN A 593 -28.55 -36.22 38.47
C ASN A 593 -28.01 -36.60 37.09
N ASN A 594 -26.94 -37.39 37.03
CA ASN A 594 -26.30 -37.77 35.76
C ASN A 594 -27.22 -38.58 34.85
N ASP A 595 -28.10 -39.40 35.43
CA ASP A 595 -29.05 -40.20 34.66
C ASP A 595 -30.27 -39.36 34.24
N HIS A 596 -30.59 -38.28 34.97
CA HIS A 596 -31.76 -37.42 34.77
C HIS A 596 -31.42 -35.93 35.01
N PRO A 597 -30.78 -35.24 34.05
CA PRO A 597 -30.28 -33.87 34.21
C PRO A 597 -31.35 -32.79 34.43
N GLU A 598 -32.58 -33.05 34.02
CA GLU A 598 -33.76 -32.24 34.30
C GLU A 598 -34.12 -32.24 35.80
N CYS A 599 -33.68 -33.24 36.55
CA CYS A 599 -33.80 -33.30 38.01
C CYS A 599 -32.58 -32.64 38.65
N PHE A 600 -32.71 -31.35 38.92
CA PHE A 600 -31.62 -30.55 39.48
C PHE A 600 -32.05 -29.69 40.67
N THR A 601 -31.06 -29.14 41.34
CA THR A 601 -31.20 -28.16 42.40
C THR A 601 -30.16 -27.05 42.19
N VAL A 602 -30.43 -25.88 42.77
CA VAL A 602 -29.64 -24.67 42.55
C VAL A 602 -28.93 -24.27 43.84
N SER A 603 -27.64 -23.94 43.71
CA SER A 603 -26.82 -23.31 44.74
C SER A 603 -26.19 -22.02 44.17
N SER A 604 -25.63 -21.16 45.02
CA SER A 604 -24.97 -19.92 44.60
C SER A 604 -23.89 -19.47 45.59
N PHE A 605 -22.93 -18.67 45.11
CA PHE A 605 -21.87 -18.00 45.90
C PHE A 605 -21.40 -16.73 45.19
N GLU A 606 -20.70 -15.85 45.90
CA GLU A 606 -20.25 -14.53 45.43
C GLU A 606 -18.76 -14.53 45.03
N LEU A 607 -18.42 -13.79 43.98
CA LEU A 607 -17.07 -13.44 43.55
C LEU A 607 -16.83 -11.97 43.91
N GLU A 608 -15.77 -11.71 44.68
CA GLU A 608 -15.40 -10.36 45.10
C GLU A 608 -13.95 -10.06 44.68
N VAL A 609 -13.76 -8.96 43.96
CA VAL A 609 -12.42 -8.50 43.52
C VAL A 609 -12.03 -7.26 44.32
N THR A 610 -10.91 -7.34 45.04
CA THR A 610 -10.29 -6.14 45.62
C THR A 610 -9.35 -5.55 44.59
N SER A 611 -9.62 -4.33 44.11
CA SER A 611 -8.74 -3.65 43.18
C SER A 611 -7.66 -2.86 43.93
N ILE A 612 -6.42 -3.01 43.48
CA ILE A 612 -5.30 -2.17 43.87
C ILE A 612 -4.60 -1.69 42.61
N SER A 613 -4.25 -0.42 42.57
CA SER A 613 -3.49 0.16 41.47
C SER A 613 -2.25 0.87 42.01
N MET A 614 -1.29 1.11 41.13
CA MET A 614 -0.20 2.03 41.41
C MET A 614 -0.36 3.21 40.46
N GLY A 615 -0.53 4.40 41.03
CA GLY A 615 -0.41 5.65 40.29
C GLY A 615 1.00 5.85 39.75
N THR A 616 1.25 7.00 39.15
CA THR A 616 2.62 7.36 38.76
C THR A 616 3.54 7.44 39.97
N ILE A 617 4.81 7.11 39.81
CA ILE A 617 5.84 7.28 40.84
C ILE A 617 6.96 8.15 40.31
N ILE A 618 7.74 8.73 41.23
CA ILE A 618 9.05 9.30 40.95
C ILE A 618 10.02 8.12 40.85
N GLU A 619 10.49 7.85 39.64
CA GLU A 619 11.37 6.72 39.29
C GLU A 619 12.78 6.84 39.87
N GLU A 620 13.24 8.08 40.08
CA GLU A 620 14.54 8.36 40.68
C GLU A 620 14.48 9.65 41.52
N PHE A 621 14.86 9.56 42.79
CA PHE A 621 15.16 10.73 43.60
C PHE A 621 16.65 11.04 43.49
N GLN A 622 16.96 12.28 43.14
CA GLN A 622 18.32 12.73 42.94
C GLN A 622 18.67 13.79 43.99
N ALA A 623 19.87 13.71 44.56
CA ALA A 623 20.40 14.68 45.51
C ALA A 623 21.86 15.01 45.21
N CYS A 624 22.30 16.19 45.64
CA CYS A 624 23.70 16.61 45.55
C CYS A 624 24.36 16.49 46.92
N ASP A 625 25.59 16.02 46.95
CA ASP A 625 26.46 15.99 48.14
C ASP A 625 27.80 16.68 47.82
N ASP A 626 28.37 17.40 48.77
CA ASP A 626 29.64 18.12 48.64
C ASP A 626 30.80 17.41 49.36
N GLU A 627 30.52 16.42 50.21
CA GLU A 627 31.54 15.66 50.96
C GLU A 627 31.43 14.12 50.79
N GLY A 628 30.91 13.63 49.66
CA GLY A 628 30.79 12.20 49.41
C GLY A 628 29.67 11.82 48.44
N LEU A 629 28.93 10.77 48.81
CA LEU A 629 27.78 10.25 48.06
C LEU A 629 26.64 9.86 49.01
N GLU A 630 26.43 10.63 50.08
CA GLU A 630 25.38 10.40 51.09
C GLU A 630 24.37 11.56 51.14
N ALA A 631 23.07 11.26 51.11
CA ALA A 631 22.00 12.24 51.24
C ALA A 631 20.78 11.69 51.99
N ILE A 632 19.91 12.59 52.45
CA ILE A 632 18.64 12.26 53.09
C ILE A 632 17.50 12.43 52.07
N PHE A 633 16.75 11.36 51.84
CA PHE A 633 15.62 11.28 50.93
C PHE A 633 14.28 11.19 51.68
N ASP A 634 13.28 11.93 51.20
CA ASP A 634 11.89 11.80 51.63
C ASP A 634 11.14 10.87 50.68
N LEU A 635 11.17 9.57 50.98
CA LEU A 635 10.53 8.52 50.18
C LEU A 635 9.00 8.69 50.16
N THR A 636 8.42 9.35 51.18
CA THR A 636 6.96 9.52 51.31
C THR A 636 6.36 10.41 50.23
N GLN A 637 7.20 11.13 49.47
CA GLN A 637 6.78 11.81 48.24
C GLN A 637 6.13 10.85 47.25
N ASN A 638 6.62 9.61 47.16
CA ASN A 638 5.99 8.58 46.34
C ASN A 638 4.68 8.05 46.94
N SER A 639 4.48 8.12 48.27
CA SER A 639 3.25 7.59 48.90
C SER A 639 2.00 8.29 48.38
N ALA A 640 2.02 9.62 48.31
CA ALA A 640 0.84 10.39 47.92
C ALA A 640 0.49 10.25 46.43
N ILE A 641 1.51 10.08 45.58
CA ILE A 641 1.34 9.98 44.12
C ILE A 641 0.94 8.54 43.74
N ALA A 642 1.61 7.55 44.32
CA ALA A 642 1.37 6.13 44.04
C ALA A 642 -0.02 5.66 44.48
N ILE A 643 -0.61 6.28 45.51
CA ILE A 643 -1.98 5.99 45.96
C ILE A 643 -3.04 6.48 44.96
N ASP A 644 -2.80 7.57 44.21
CA ASP A 644 -3.72 8.12 43.18
C ASP A 644 -5.22 8.10 43.56
N ASN A 645 -5.56 8.68 44.72
CA ASN A 645 -6.92 8.73 45.31
C ASN A 645 -7.54 7.39 45.76
N GLN A 646 -6.79 6.28 45.74
CA GLN A 646 -7.25 5.03 46.33
C GLN A 646 -7.51 5.21 47.83
N THR A 647 -8.60 4.59 48.31
CA THR A 647 -8.93 4.52 49.74
C THR A 647 -8.78 3.07 50.19
N ASN A 648 -8.54 2.85 51.48
CA ASN A 648 -8.34 1.50 52.04
C ASN A 648 -7.04 0.80 51.59
N VAL A 649 -5.98 1.57 51.34
CA VAL A 649 -4.63 1.04 51.10
C VAL A 649 -3.62 1.67 52.07
N GLU A 650 -2.52 0.97 52.33
CA GLU A 650 -1.36 1.45 53.07
C GLU A 650 -0.07 1.30 52.26
N VAL A 651 0.90 2.20 52.46
CA VAL A 651 2.19 2.22 51.75
C VAL A 651 3.32 1.93 52.74
N SER A 652 4.21 1.01 52.37
CA SER A 652 5.44 0.69 53.11
C SER A 652 6.64 0.66 52.17
N TYR A 653 7.84 0.96 52.68
CA TYR A 653 9.08 0.99 51.91
C TYR A 653 10.08 -0.04 52.44
N PHE A 654 10.91 -0.60 51.57
CA PHE A 654 11.83 -1.70 51.86
C PHE A 654 13.13 -1.53 51.07
N GLU A 655 14.22 -2.10 51.59
CA GLU A 655 15.53 -2.05 50.92
C GLU A 655 15.70 -3.20 49.92
N THR A 656 14.89 -4.25 50.01
CA THR A 656 14.92 -5.39 49.07
C THR A 656 13.53 -5.84 48.63
N PHE A 657 13.45 -6.37 47.41
CA PHE A 657 12.23 -6.97 46.87
C PHE A 657 11.67 -8.10 47.77
N SER A 658 12.54 -8.94 48.32
CA SER A 658 12.13 -10.08 49.16
C SER A 658 11.47 -9.63 50.47
N GLU A 659 11.96 -8.53 51.05
CA GLU A 659 11.36 -7.93 52.24
C GLU A 659 9.99 -7.32 51.95
N ALA A 660 9.85 -6.65 50.80
CA ALA A 660 8.57 -6.15 50.31
C ALA A 660 7.57 -7.29 50.03
N GLU A 661 8.00 -8.37 49.37
CA GLU A 661 7.14 -9.53 49.04
C GLU A 661 6.61 -10.22 50.30
N ASN A 662 7.45 -10.37 51.33
CA ASN A 662 7.05 -11.03 52.57
C ASN A 662 6.48 -10.06 53.62
N ASN A 663 6.37 -8.77 53.29
CA ASN A 663 5.95 -7.69 54.18
C ASN A 663 6.70 -7.68 55.54
N VAL A 664 8.03 -7.77 55.50
CA VAL A 664 8.90 -7.79 56.69
C VAL A 664 9.96 -6.70 56.60
N ALA A 665 10.47 -6.23 57.75
CA ALA A 665 11.60 -5.29 57.81
C ALA A 665 11.43 -3.96 57.01
N PHE A 666 10.21 -3.39 57.00
CA PHE A 666 9.97 -2.10 56.36
C PHE A 666 10.78 -0.95 56.99
N ILE A 667 11.13 0.04 56.16
CA ILE A 667 11.82 1.27 56.55
C ILE A 667 10.91 2.07 57.48
N THR A 668 11.36 2.27 58.72
CA THR A 668 10.54 2.87 59.79
C THR A 668 10.39 4.40 59.70
N ASP A 669 11.38 5.09 59.13
CA ASP A 669 11.40 6.55 58.99
C ASP A 669 11.61 6.97 57.51
N PRO A 670 10.64 6.68 56.60
CA PRO A 670 10.80 6.88 55.16
C PRO A 670 10.91 8.36 54.75
N SER A 671 10.51 9.32 55.59
CA SER A 671 10.61 10.75 55.28
C SER A 671 12.01 11.34 55.43
N THR A 672 12.94 10.58 56.03
CA THR A 672 14.31 11.00 56.30
C THR A 672 15.27 9.85 56.08
N TYR A 673 15.06 9.05 55.03
CA TYR A 673 15.87 7.88 54.75
C TYR A 673 17.25 8.30 54.23
N GLN A 674 18.32 7.76 54.81
CA GLN A 674 19.68 7.98 54.33
C GLN A 674 20.11 6.78 53.49
N ASN A 675 20.70 7.01 52.32
CA ASN A 675 21.18 5.94 51.47
C ASN A 675 22.38 5.20 52.09
N GLU A 676 22.42 3.88 51.94
CA GLU A 676 23.55 3.03 52.34
C GLU A 676 24.47 2.70 51.15
N ASN A 677 23.93 2.79 49.93
CA ASN A 677 24.65 2.58 48.67
C ASN A 677 24.32 3.72 47.70
N ASN A 678 25.12 3.86 46.64
CA ASN A 678 24.87 4.86 45.60
C ASN A 678 25.21 4.30 44.20
N PRO A 679 24.24 4.19 43.28
CA PRO A 679 22.80 4.37 43.48
C PRO A 679 22.21 3.24 44.35
N GLN A 680 21.07 3.49 44.99
CA GLN A 680 20.35 2.49 45.78
C GLN A 680 18.90 2.34 45.30
N GLU A 681 18.45 1.10 45.16
CA GLU A 681 17.07 0.78 44.82
C GLU A 681 16.23 0.63 46.09
N ILE A 682 15.04 1.24 46.10
CA ILE A 682 14.07 1.18 47.19
C ILE A 682 12.79 0.59 46.65
N PHE A 683 12.24 -0.39 47.36
CA PHE A 683 11.00 -1.06 47.02
C PHE A 683 9.84 -0.45 47.80
N MET A 684 8.76 -0.13 47.10
CA MET A 684 7.53 0.37 47.68
C MET A 684 6.43 -0.68 47.53
N ARG A 685 5.75 -1.00 48.62
CA ARG A 685 4.58 -1.89 48.65
C ARG A 685 3.34 -1.08 48.98
N ILE A 686 2.33 -1.15 48.12
CA ILE A 686 0.97 -0.68 48.44
C ILE A 686 0.14 -1.91 48.77
N SER A 687 -0.58 -1.91 49.88
CA SER A 687 -1.36 -3.07 50.35
C SER A 687 -2.77 -2.68 50.73
N SER A 688 -3.74 -3.51 50.38
CA SER A 688 -5.13 -3.31 50.82
C SER A 688 -5.27 -3.59 52.31
N ILE A 689 -5.98 -2.71 53.03
CA ILE A 689 -6.29 -2.93 54.46
C ILE A 689 -7.41 -3.97 54.66
N ASN A 690 -8.14 -4.30 53.60
CA ASN A 690 -9.28 -5.22 53.62
C ASN A 690 -8.90 -6.63 53.14
N ASN A 691 -7.77 -6.77 52.44
CA ASN A 691 -7.23 -8.03 51.95
C ASN A 691 -5.69 -7.98 51.97
N GLU A 692 -5.07 -8.60 52.97
CA GLU A 692 -3.61 -8.59 53.19
C GLU A 692 -2.82 -9.24 52.03
N ASP A 693 -3.47 -10.18 51.31
CA ASP A 693 -2.92 -10.87 50.15
C ASP A 693 -3.03 -10.02 48.86
N CYS A 694 -3.69 -8.85 48.92
CA CYS A 694 -3.85 -7.94 47.78
C CYS A 694 -2.90 -6.75 47.90
N TYR A 695 -1.74 -6.84 47.24
CA TYR A 695 -0.69 -5.84 47.29
C TYR A 695 0.06 -5.71 45.96
N ILE A 696 0.54 -4.51 45.65
CA ILE A 696 1.41 -4.24 44.50
C ILE A 696 2.77 -3.75 45.00
N ILE A 697 3.84 -4.22 44.37
CA ILE A 697 5.22 -3.81 44.66
C ILE A 697 5.79 -3.18 43.40
N ASP A 698 6.48 -2.06 43.60
CA ASP A 698 7.31 -1.43 42.59
C ASP A 698 8.60 -0.92 43.24
N SER A 699 9.54 -0.42 42.45
CA SER A 699 10.79 0.14 42.94
C SER A 699 11.14 1.47 42.28
N PHE A 700 11.99 2.23 42.94
CA PHE A 700 12.58 3.45 42.41
C PHE A 700 14.01 3.58 42.92
N LEU A 701 14.81 4.39 42.24
CA LEU A 701 16.20 4.64 42.62
C LEU A 701 16.32 5.88 43.50
N ILE A 702 17.30 5.88 44.39
CA ILE A 702 17.84 7.07 45.03
C ILE A 702 19.32 7.18 44.64
N SER A 703 19.69 8.34 44.10
CA SER A 703 21.02 8.62 43.56
C SER A 703 21.55 9.92 44.12
N VAL A 704 22.80 9.89 44.58
CA VAL A 704 23.53 11.05 45.07
C VAL A 704 24.64 11.36 44.07
N PHE A 705 24.74 12.61 43.66
CA PHE A 705 25.76 13.09 42.73
C PHE A 705 26.70 14.05 43.44
N ASP A 706 27.99 13.93 43.15
CA ASP A 706 29.03 14.77 43.73
C ASP A 706 28.94 16.19 43.17
N THR A 707 29.05 17.19 44.04
CA THR A 707 29.03 18.60 43.66
C THR A 707 30.45 19.05 43.35
N PRO A 708 30.76 19.49 42.11
CA PRO A 708 32.11 19.88 41.76
C PRO A 708 32.56 21.11 42.56
N GLU A 709 33.82 21.15 42.97
CA GLU A 709 34.41 22.30 43.65
C GLU A 709 34.95 23.30 42.62
N ALA A 710 34.45 24.53 42.59
CA ALA A 710 34.91 25.55 41.64
C ALA A 710 36.04 26.41 42.25
N TYR A 711 37.26 26.29 41.71
CA TYR A 711 38.42 27.06 42.20
C TYR A 711 38.51 28.43 41.54
N GLU A 712 38.82 29.47 42.32
CA GLU A 712 38.96 30.86 41.84
C GLU A 712 40.27 31.06 41.04
N PRO A 713 40.20 31.44 39.75
CA PRO A 713 41.39 31.70 38.93
C PRO A 713 41.83 33.18 39.01
N GLU A 714 42.98 33.50 38.42
CA GLU A 714 43.45 34.89 38.31
C GLU A 714 42.69 35.67 37.21
N ASP A 715 42.63 37.01 37.36
CA ASP A 715 42.06 37.93 36.37
C ASP A 715 42.86 37.93 35.06
N ILE A 716 42.18 38.16 33.93
CA ILE A 716 42.81 38.27 32.60
C ILE A 716 42.95 39.73 32.22
N ILE A 717 44.17 40.19 31.98
CA ILE A 717 44.47 41.58 31.61
C ILE A 717 45.16 41.60 30.26
N LEU A 718 44.61 42.34 29.30
CA LEU A 718 45.20 42.55 27.97
C LEU A 718 45.41 44.04 27.71
N CYS A 719 46.24 44.39 26.73
CA CYS A 719 46.35 45.76 26.25
C CYS A 719 45.34 46.03 25.14
N ASP A 720 44.92 47.28 25.08
CA ASP A 720 44.10 47.81 24.01
C ASP A 720 44.87 47.83 22.68
N ASP A 721 44.16 48.07 21.59
CA ASP A 721 44.74 48.31 20.29
C ASP A 721 44.98 49.81 20.04
N SER A 722 45.32 50.16 18.79
CA SER A 722 45.56 51.55 18.39
C SER A 722 44.35 52.47 18.60
N THR A 723 43.14 51.91 18.69
CA THR A 723 41.89 52.65 18.85
C THR A 723 41.68 53.14 20.29
N ASN A 724 42.26 52.44 21.28
CA ASN A 724 42.09 52.74 22.70
C ASN A 724 40.62 52.85 23.11
N ASP A 725 39.77 51.97 22.58
CA ASP A 725 38.31 52.04 22.79
C ASP A 725 37.84 51.26 24.03
N GLY A 726 38.75 50.57 24.72
CA GLY A 726 38.51 49.76 25.90
C GLY A 726 38.04 48.34 25.59
N PHE A 727 38.12 47.90 24.33
CA PHE A 727 37.66 46.59 23.90
C PHE A 727 38.80 45.71 23.38
N ALA A 728 38.81 44.44 23.79
CA ALA A 728 39.77 43.44 23.32
C ALA A 728 39.12 42.05 23.21
N GLN A 729 39.81 41.14 22.53
CA GLN A 729 39.43 39.73 22.44
C GLN A 729 40.17 38.91 23.51
N PHE A 730 39.42 38.15 24.31
CA PHE A 730 39.92 37.35 25.43
C PHE A 730 39.71 35.85 25.18
N ASP A 731 40.71 35.04 25.53
CA ASP A 731 40.55 33.59 25.69
C ASP A 731 40.28 33.28 27.16
N LEU A 732 39.01 33.08 27.51
CA LEU A 732 38.56 32.74 28.86
C LEU A 732 38.98 31.33 29.27
N THR A 733 39.27 30.46 28.30
CA THR A 733 39.56 29.03 28.55
C THR A 733 40.95 28.81 29.15
N GLN A 734 41.81 29.84 29.15
CA GLN A 734 43.13 29.75 29.78
C GLN A 734 43.06 29.46 31.29
N ASN A 735 41.94 29.79 31.93
CA ASN A 735 41.70 29.55 33.35
C ASN A 735 41.10 28.17 33.65
N GLU A 736 40.70 27.37 32.65
CA GLU A 736 39.98 26.09 32.86
C GLU A 736 40.73 25.10 33.73
N THR A 737 42.04 24.97 33.53
CA THR A 737 42.86 24.02 34.29
C THR A 737 42.86 24.36 35.79
N ILE A 738 42.83 25.65 36.12
CA ILE A 738 42.79 26.13 37.50
C ILE A 738 41.39 25.91 38.07
N ILE A 739 40.34 26.33 37.33
CA ILE A 739 38.95 26.23 37.77
C ILE A 739 38.55 24.79 38.06
N LEU A 740 38.94 23.84 37.20
CA LEU A 740 38.65 22.41 37.35
C LEU A 740 39.54 21.73 38.40
N ASN A 741 40.79 22.17 38.56
CA ASN A 741 41.80 21.54 39.44
C ASN A 741 41.89 20.00 39.28
N GLY A 742 41.69 19.48 38.07
CA GLY A 742 41.72 18.05 37.76
C GLY A 742 40.42 17.27 37.99
N GLN A 743 39.33 17.94 38.37
CA GLN A 743 37.98 17.35 38.42
C GLN A 743 37.40 17.19 37.01
N ASN A 744 36.49 16.23 36.84
CA ASN A 744 35.68 16.07 35.63
C ASN A 744 34.33 16.75 35.87
N ALA A 745 34.09 17.88 35.22
CA ALA A 745 32.85 18.65 35.32
C ALA A 745 32.65 19.50 34.07
N ILE A 746 31.39 19.85 33.78
CA ILE A 746 31.03 20.72 32.67
C ILE A 746 31.28 22.18 33.07
N ILE A 747 32.05 22.91 32.25
CA ILE A 747 32.39 24.32 32.48
C ILE A 747 31.64 25.23 31.50
N ASN A 748 30.91 26.22 32.02
CA ASN A 748 30.18 27.21 31.22
C ASN A 748 30.43 28.63 31.75
N TYR A 749 30.51 29.61 30.84
CA TYR A 749 30.85 30.99 31.14
C TYR A 749 29.67 31.94 30.92
N TYR A 750 29.55 32.95 31.78
CA TYR A 750 28.45 33.90 31.82
C TYR A 750 28.95 35.31 32.16
N THR A 751 28.16 36.31 31.77
CA THR A 751 28.48 37.74 32.06
C THR A 751 27.81 38.26 33.34
N SER A 752 26.93 37.46 33.95
CA SER A 752 26.28 37.79 35.21
C SER A 752 26.09 36.54 36.09
N GLN A 753 26.00 36.73 37.40
CA GLN A 753 25.75 35.65 38.35
C GLN A 753 24.35 35.03 38.17
N GLU A 754 23.34 35.87 37.93
CA GLU A 754 21.95 35.42 37.70
C GLU A 754 21.85 34.51 36.47
N ASP A 755 22.54 34.87 35.38
CA ASP A 755 22.64 34.03 34.18
C ASP A 755 23.34 32.70 34.47
N ALA A 756 24.38 32.69 35.30
CA ALA A 756 25.07 31.46 35.71
C ALA A 756 24.17 30.57 36.58
N ASP A 757 23.46 31.13 37.56
CA ASP A 757 22.53 30.39 38.44
C ASP A 757 21.37 29.75 37.64
N LEU A 758 20.81 30.50 36.68
CA LEU A 758 19.66 30.08 35.86
C LEU A 758 20.05 29.40 34.54
N GLN A 759 21.34 29.28 34.23
CA GLN A 759 21.88 28.75 32.98
C GLN A 759 21.37 29.49 31.72
N GLN A 760 21.25 30.82 31.78
CA GLN A 760 20.78 31.66 30.69
C GLN A 760 21.93 32.44 30.05
N ASN A 761 21.80 32.82 28.78
CA ASN A 761 22.77 33.71 28.10
C ASN A 761 24.26 33.28 28.20
N GLN A 762 24.52 31.97 28.10
CA GLN A 762 25.88 31.42 28.09
C GLN A 762 26.74 32.07 26.99
N ILE A 763 27.98 32.42 27.35
CA ILE A 763 29.00 32.88 26.40
C ILE A 763 29.34 31.74 25.45
N SER A 764 28.94 31.86 24.18
CA SER A 764 29.05 30.78 23.19
C SER A 764 30.46 30.59 22.62
N ASN A 765 31.34 31.59 22.75
CA ASN A 765 32.70 31.53 22.24
C ASN A 765 33.72 31.99 23.30
N PRO A 766 33.99 31.16 24.32
CA PRO A 766 34.88 31.53 25.41
C PRO A 766 36.36 31.66 24.98
N THR A 767 36.78 31.07 23.87
CA THR A 767 38.16 31.20 23.37
C THR A 767 38.43 32.50 22.62
N ASN A 768 37.38 33.26 22.28
CA ASN A 768 37.48 34.53 21.58
C ASN A 768 36.34 35.48 21.96
N TYR A 769 36.26 35.82 23.24
CA TYR A 769 35.21 36.67 23.80
C TYR A 769 35.61 38.15 23.76
N THR A 770 34.75 39.02 23.21
CA THR A 770 34.94 40.48 23.28
C THR A 770 34.18 41.05 24.46
N ASN A 771 34.86 41.83 25.31
CA ASN A 771 34.23 42.48 26.45
C ASN A 771 33.15 43.49 26.02
N LEU A 772 32.20 43.77 26.91
CA LEU A 772 31.13 44.77 26.72
C LEU A 772 31.34 46.01 27.59
N THR A 773 32.09 45.85 28.68
CA THR A 773 32.56 46.92 29.56
C THR A 773 34.01 46.68 29.94
N ASN A 774 34.69 47.70 30.43
CA ASN A 774 36.07 47.59 30.88
C ASN A 774 36.22 48.24 32.28
N PRO A 775 36.54 47.46 33.34
CA PRO A 775 36.64 46.00 33.37
C PRO A 775 35.26 45.31 33.29
N GLN A 776 35.25 43.99 33.07
CA GLN A 776 34.05 43.16 33.06
C GLN A 776 34.24 41.90 33.90
N GLY A 777 33.23 41.53 34.69
CA GLY A 777 33.21 40.25 35.43
C GLY A 777 32.73 39.10 34.55
N ILE A 778 33.38 37.94 34.70
CA ILE A 778 33.02 36.67 34.09
C ILE A 778 32.71 35.67 35.21
N PHE A 779 31.52 35.06 35.13
CA PHE A 779 31.06 34.03 36.06
C PHE A 779 31.17 32.67 35.40
N VAL A 780 31.68 31.70 36.13
CA VAL A 780 31.90 30.35 35.63
C VAL A 780 31.07 29.38 36.46
N ARG A 781 30.23 28.61 35.78
CA ARG A 781 29.48 27.50 36.38
C ARG A 781 30.19 26.20 36.07
N LEU A 782 30.48 25.45 37.13
CA LEU A 782 30.99 24.10 37.08
C LEU A 782 29.86 23.16 37.51
N SER A 783 29.41 22.27 36.63
CA SER A 783 28.31 21.34 36.94
C SER A 783 28.73 19.88 36.75
N ASN A 784 28.18 19.00 37.58
CA ASN A 784 28.37 17.56 37.44
C ASN A 784 27.87 17.10 36.05
N GLU A 785 28.60 16.19 35.38
CA GLU A 785 28.27 15.72 34.04
C GLU A 785 26.94 14.95 33.99
N ASP A 786 26.63 14.22 35.06
CA ASP A 786 25.45 13.35 35.16
C ASP A 786 24.25 14.08 35.78
N LEU A 787 24.47 15.08 36.67
CA LEU A 787 23.41 15.92 37.24
C LEU A 787 23.79 17.41 37.28
N ASN A 788 23.36 18.18 36.27
CA ASN A 788 23.69 19.61 36.12
C ASN A 788 23.19 20.53 37.26
N GLU A 789 22.24 20.05 38.08
CA GLU A 789 21.76 20.75 39.28
C GLU A 789 22.77 20.71 40.43
N CYS A 790 23.70 19.75 40.42
CA CYS A 790 24.86 19.76 41.30
C CYS A 790 25.94 20.62 40.64
N TYR A 791 25.98 21.88 41.05
CA TYR A 791 26.92 22.85 40.51
C TYR A 791 27.52 23.74 41.59
N ASN A 792 28.64 24.33 41.24
CA ASN A 792 29.29 25.37 42.02
C ASN A 792 29.74 26.50 41.10
N LEU A 793 29.91 27.69 41.66
CA LEU A 793 30.23 28.90 40.90
C LEU A 793 31.58 29.49 41.34
N THR A 794 32.28 30.04 40.36
CA THR A 794 33.44 30.91 40.59
C THR A 794 33.39 32.10 39.63
N SER A 795 34.30 33.05 39.77
CA SER A 795 34.35 34.24 38.90
C SER A 795 35.74 34.84 38.82
N PHE A 796 36.00 35.58 37.74
CA PHE A 796 37.19 36.41 37.58
C PHE A 796 36.86 37.65 36.73
N SER A 797 37.76 38.62 36.68
CA SER A 797 37.61 39.84 35.88
C SER A 797 38.45 39.78 34.61
N ILE A 798 37.93 40.36 33.53
CA ILE A 798 38.69 40.70 32.33
C ILE A 798 38.85 42.22 32.24
N ALA A 799 40.04 42.69 31.88
CA ALA A 799 40.35 44.12 31.77
C ALA A 799 41.24 44.42 30.56
N VAL A 800 41.02 45.59 29.96
CA VAL A 800 41.81 46.13 28.85
C VAL A 800 42.55 47.37 29.34
N ASN A 801 43.87 47.38 29.22
CA ASN A 801 44.72 48.51 29.58
C ASN A 801 45.01 49.37 28.34
N PRO A 802 44.83 50.70 28.38
CA PRO A 802 45.06 51.56 27.22
C PRO A 802 46.55 51.62 26.82
N VAL A 803 46.81 51.73 25.52
CA VAL A 803 48.12 51.95 24.91
C VAL A 803 48.41 53.43 24.76
N GLU A 804 49.52 53.90 25.35
CA GLU A 804 49.93 55.30 25.23
C GLU A 804 50.65 55.57 23.88
N THR A 805 50.17 56.58 23.15
CA THR A 805 50.85 57.13 21.96
C THR A 805 51.57 58.44 22.32
N ILE A 806 52.88 58.51 22.04
CA ILE A 806 53.72 59.64 22.43
C ILE A 806 54.44 60.21 21.19
N GLU A 807 54.20 61.47 20.86
CA GLU A 807 54.96 62.15 19.82
C GLU A 807 56.34 62.57 20.34
N ILE A 808 57.38 62.18 19.61
CA ILE A 808 58.76 62.63 19.86
C ILE A 808 58.94 63.99 19.18
N SER A 809 59.53 64.96 19.88
CA SER A 809 59.80 66.29 19.29
C SER A 809 60.97 66.31 18.30
N ASP A 810 61.80 65.28 18.33
CA ASP A 810 62.99 65.15 17.50
C ASP A 810 62.63 64.44 16.19
N ASN A 811 63.15 64.96 15.08
CA ASN A 811 63.01 64.38 13.75
C ASN A 811 64.38 63.95 13.25
N LEU A 812 64.45 62.86 12.48
CA LEU A 812 65.67 62.51 11.75
C LEU A 812 65.70 63.31 10.45
N LEU A 813 66.74 64.12 10.27
CA LEU A 813 66.95 64.96 9.10
C LEU A 813 68.24 64.56 8.38
N LEU A 814 68.15 64.19 7.10
CA LEU A 814 69.32 63.81 6.29
C LEU A 814 69.35 64.54 4.94
N CYS A 815 70.53 64.57 4.33
CA CYS A 815 70.70 65.12 2.99
C CYS A 815 69.90 64.33 1.95
N ASP A 816 69.13 65.03 1.11
CA ASP A 816 68.51 64.46 -0.07
C ASP A 816 69.58 63.82 -0.97
N ILE A 817 69.40 62.55 -1.33
CA ILE A 817 70.24 61.84 -2.31
C ILE A 817 69.60 61.83 -3.72
N GLY A 818 68.39 62.39 -3.83
CA GLY A 818 67.61 62.57 -5.04
C GLY A 818 66.12 62.36 -4.81
N TYR A 819 65.30 63.20 -5.44
CA TYR A 819 63.84 63.10 -5.41
C TYR A 819 63.21 63.14 -4.01
N ASN A 820 63.80 63.89 -3.08
CA ASN A 820 63.38 63.97 -1.67
C ASN A 820 63.51 62.64 -0.91
N GLN A 821 64.59 61.90 -1.15
CA GLN A 821 64.85 60.63 -0.48
C GLN A 821 66.20 60.62 0.24
N ALA A 822 66.31 59.85 1.32
CA ALA A 822 67.55 59.55 2.03
C ALA A 822 67.47 58.16 2.70
N ASN A 823 68.63 57.55 2.99
CA ASN A 823 68.70 56.32 3.78
C ASN A 823 68.91 56.70 5.25
N PHE A 824 67.87 56.50 6.08
CA PHE A 824 67.86 56.82 7.51
C PHE A 824 68.30 55.61 8.35
N ASN A 825 69.08 55.88 9.41
CA ASN A 825 69.22 54.95 10.52
C ASN A 825 68.16 55.30 11.57
N LEU A 826 67.07 54.55 11.61
CA LEU A 826 65.96 54.77 12.53
C LEU A 826 66.36 54.56 13.99
N THR A 827 67.41 53.77 14.27
CA THR A 827 67.91 53.56 15.64
C THR A 827 68.46 54.82 16.29
N ASP A 828 68.79 55.85 15.49
CA ASP A 828 69.24 57.14 16.02
C ASP A 828 68.14 57.85 16.82
N ILE A 829 66.85 57.52 16.59
CA ILE A 829 65.74 58.12 17.34
C ILE A 829 65.69 57.62 18.80
N GLU A 830 66.26 56.46 19.10
CA GLU A 830 66.20 55.86 20.45
C GLU A 830 66.87 56.75 21.51
N GLU A 831 67.86 57.56 21.11
CA GLU A 831 68.53 58.51 22.01
C GLU A 831 67.57 59.54 22.62
N SER A 832 66.45 59.83 21.93
CA SER A 832 65.43 60.78 22.38
C SER A 832 64.42 60.20 23.39
N LEU A 833 64.34 58.86 23.50
CA LEU A 833 63.26 58.17 24.22
C LEU A 833 63.49 57.98 25.73
N ASN A 834 64.69 58.28 26.26
CA ASN A 834 65.03 58.12 27.69
C ASN A 834 64.55 56.79 28.31
N LEU A 835 64.74 55.68 27.58
CA LEU A 835 64.25 54.36 28.00
C LEU A 835 64.92 53.86 29.29
N SER A 836 64.12 53.25 30.16
CA SER A 836 64.63 52.58 31.37
C SER A 836 65.24 51.21 31.04
N SER A 837 66.02 50.62 31.96
CA SER A 837 66.67 49.32 31.74
C SER A 837 65.70 48.14 31.62
N SER A 838 64.41 48.34 31.88
CA SER A 838 63.35 47.34 31.75
C SER A 838 62.49 47.53 30.50
N GLN A 839 62.78 48.54 29.68
CA GLN A 839 62.06 48.82 28.45
C GLN A 839 62.87 48.34 27.25
N LEU A 840 62.24 47.61 26.34
CA LEU A 840 62.84 47.07 25.13
C LEU A 840 62.12 47.63 23.90
N VAL A 841 62.91 47.96 22.87
CA VAL A 841 62.37 48.35 21.56
C VAL A 841 62.07 47.07 20.80
N GLU A 842 60.79 46.84 20.52
CA GLU A 842 60.32 45.64 19.82
C GLU A 842 60.35 45.79 18.30
N GLY A 843 60.28 47.02 17.79
CA GLY A 843 60.39 47.26 16.36
C GLY A 843 60.01 48.67 15.90
N TYR A 844 60.21 48.88 14.60
CA TYR A 844 59.90 50.09 13.86
C TYR A 844 58.83 49.79 12.81
N TYR A 845 57.88 50.70 12.62
CA TYR A 845 56.70 50.45 11.81
C TYR A 845 56.31 51.68 10.98
N ILE A 846 55.64 51.42 9.84
CA ILE A 846 55.15 52.47 8.93
C ILE A 846 53.76 52.94 9.34
N SER A 847 52.97 52.10 10.03
CA SER A 847 51.65 52.45 10.56
C SER A 847 51.55 52.18 12.06
N ILE A 848 50.62 52.87 12.72
CA ILE A 848 50.32 52.67 14.13
C ILE A 848 49.67 51.30 14.37
N ASP A 849 48.89 50.78 13.42
CA ASP A 849 48.22 49.47 13.53
C ASP A 849 49.27 48.35 13.49
N ASP A 850 50.19 48.42 12.52
CA ASP A 850 51.34 47.51 12.44
C ASP A 850 52.15 47.53 13.76
N ALA A 851 52.38 48.72 14.34
CA ALA A 851 53.05 48.85 15.64
C ALA A 851 52.23 48.28 16.81
N SER A 852 50.90 48.33 16.75
CA SER A 852 50.00 47.84 17.81
C SER A 852 49.88 46.32 17.80
N PHE A 853 49.96 45.71 16.62
CA PHE A 853 49.85 44.27 16.41
C PHE A 853 51.19 43.57 16.12
N GLN A 854 52.30 44.32 16.15
CA GLN A 854 53.64 43.87 15.75
C GLN A 854 53.69 43.27 14.33
N GLU A 855 52.81 43.74 13.44
CA GLU A 855 52.75 43.28 12.05
C GLU A 855 53.71 44.08 11.17
N ASN A 856 54.23 43.47 10.11
CA ASN A 856 55.06 44.15 9.09
C ASN A 856 56.19 45.05 9.64
N PRO A 857 57.04 44.60 10.59
CA PRO A 857 58.12 45.43 11.11
C PRO A 857 59.11 45.80 10.01
N ILE A 858 59.65 47.02 10.08
CA ILE A 858 60.75 47.46 9.22
C ILE A 858 61.98 46.62 9.57
N LEU A 859 62.34 45.71 8.67
CA LEU A 859 63.38 44.70 8.91
C LEU A 859 64.82 45.24 8.87
N THR A 860 65.02 46.43 8.29
CA THR A 860 66.34 47.08 8.17
C THR A 860 66.27 48.53 8.66
N PRO A 861 66.04 48.76 9.97
CA PRO A 861 65.91 50.10 10.52
C PRO A 861 67.20 50.92 10.37
N GLU A 862 68.37 50.30 10.25
CA GLU A 862 69.65 51.00 10.11
C GLU A 862 69.89 51.62 8.72
N ASN A 863 69.05 51.29 7.74
CA ASN A 863 69.16 51.78 6.37
C ASN A 863 67.77 51.85 5.69
N TYR A 864 66.84 52.56 6.33
CA TYR A 864 65.49 52.76 5.84
C TYR A 864 65.41 53.86 4.77
N LEU A 865 64.89 53.55 3.59
CA LEU A 865 64.64 54.52 2.53
C LEU A 865 63.22 55.10 2.67
N ASN A 866 63.10 56.41 2.84
CA ASN A 866 61.80 57.07 2.95
C ASN A 866 61.02 57.07 1.61
N THR A 867 59.69 57.06 1.73
CA THR A 867 58.74 57.09 0.60
C THR A 867 58.09 58.45 0.39
N SER A 868 58.15 59.32 1.40
CA SER A 868 57.72 60.71 1.37
C SER A 868 58.60 61.55 2.29
N SER A 869 58.56 62.87 2.14
CA SER A 869 59.31 63.80 2.99
C SER A 869 58.44 65.02 3.33
N PRO A 870 58.08 65.26 4.60
CA PRO A 870 58.34 64.39 5.76
C PRO A 870 57.50 63.10 5.73
N GLN A 871 58.03 62.01 6.28
CA GLN A 871 57.31 60.74 6.50
C GLN A 871 57.23 60.44 8.01
N GLN A 872 56.04 60.08 8.50
CA GLN A 872 55.85 59.62 9.88
C GLN A 872 56.11 58.13 10.00
N LEU A 873 56.82 57.74 11.06
CA LEU A 873 57.13 56.36 11.44
C LEU A 873 56.84 56.14 12.93
N PHE A 874 56.72 54.88 13.33
CA PHE A 874 56.37 54.47 14.68
C PHE A 874 57.42 53.54 15.27
N ILE A 875 57.60 53.60 16.59
CA ILE A 875 58.48 52.72 17.37
C ILE A 875 57.68 52.15 18.54
N ARG A 876 57.69 50.82 18.67
CA ARG A 876 57.02 50.12 19.77
C ARG A 876 58.02 49.80 20.87
N VAL A 877 57.66 50.14 22.11
CA VAL A 877 58.46 49.89 23.31
C VAL A 877 57.63 49.13 24.33
N GLU A 878 58.13 47.99 24.80
CA GLU A 878 57.48 47.17 25.83
C GLU A 878 58.22 47.24 27.16
N ASP A 879 57.47 47.19 28.26
CA ASP A 879 58.02 46.96 29.60
C ASP A 879 57.68 45.55 30.11
N ALA A 880 58.26 45.17 31.25
CA ALA A 880 58.07 43.85 31.86
C ALA A 880 56.67 43.63 32.50
N GLN A 881 55.74 44.59 32.40
CA GLN A 881 54.39 44.54 32.98
C GLN A 881 53.29 44.65 31.92
N GLU A 882 53.54 44.02 30.77
CA GLU A 882 52.55 43.53 29.81
C GLU A 882 51.81 44.56 28.95
N CYS A 883 51.99 45.89 29.11
CA CYS A 883 51.55 46.87 28.10
C CYS A 883 52.64 47.72 27.47
N TYR A 884 52.45 47.97 26.17
CA TYR A 884 53.40 48.64 25.30
C TYR A 884 53.06 50.12 25.13
N LYS A 885 54.07 50.90 24.77
CA LYS A 885 53.95 52.29 24.35
C LYS A 885 54.36 52.40 22.89
N ILE A 886 53.64 53.20 22.13
CA ILE A 886 54.02 53.53 20.75
C ILE A 886 54.48 54.98 20.72
N TYR A 887 55.69 55.22 20.23
CA TYR A 887 56.12 56.57 19.92
C TYR A 887 56.04 56.81 18.42
N SER A 888 55.80 58.06 18.02
CA SER A 888 55.85 58.45 16.60
C SER A 888 56.84 59.59 16.39
N PHE A 889 57.52 59.57 15.25
CA PHE A 889 58.53 60.55 14.85
C PHE A 889 58.53 60.76 13.33
N LEU A 890 59.13 61.86 12.88
CA LEU A 890 59.25 62.16 11.45
C LEU A 890 60.68 61.88 10.95
N VAL A 891 60.76 61.32 9.75
CA VAL A 891 61.97 61.36 8.91
C VAL A 891 61.75 62.39 7.80
N ASP A 892 62.71 63.29 7.62
CA ASP A 892 62.62 64.38 6.66
C ASP A 892 63.97 64.56 5.94
N VAL A 893 63.95 65.13 4.75
CA VAL A 893 65.13 65.38 3.94
C VAL A 893 65.35 66.87 3.74
N GLU A 894 66.62 67.28 3.74
CA GLU A 894 67.00 68.63 3.34
C GLU A 894 67.89 68.61 2.10
N ASN A 895 67.73 69.62 1.25
CA ASN A 895 68.64 69.85 0.14
C ASN A 895 70.03 70.17 0.70
N CYS A 896 71.04 69.39 0.33
CA CYS A 896 72.43 69.62 0.76
C CYS A 896 73.29 70.23 -0.36
N PRO A 897 74.41 70.93 -0.04
CA PRO A 897 75.28 71.50 -1.05
C PRO A 897 75.78 70.44 -2.05
N PRO A 898 75.69 70.67 -3.37
CA PRO A 898 76.19 69.72 -4.36
C PRO A 898 77.73 69.66 -4.36
N PHE A 899 78.29 68.50 -4.72
CA PHE A 899 79.73 68.32 -4.86
C PHE A 899 80.18 68.80 -6.25
N ILE A 900 80.94 69.90 -6.28
CA ILE A 900 81.46 70.49 -7.52
C ILE A 900 82.92 70.07 -7.72
N PRO A 901 83.24 69.23 -8.73
CA PRO A 901 84.61 68.76 -8.93
C PRO A 901 85.53 69.89 -9.45
N GLU A 902 86.81 69.81 -9.12
CA GLU A 902 87.81 70.81 -9.55
C GLU A 902 88.37 70.54 -10.95
N GLY A 903 88.02 69.42 -11.59
CA GLY A 903 88.45 69.13 -12.95
C GLY A 903 87.79 67.89 -13.55
N PHE A 904 87.86 67.80 -14.88
CA PHE A 904 87.34 66.67 -15.66
C PHE A 904 88.15 66.51 -16.97
N SER A 905 88.09 65.34 -17.60
CA SER A 905 88.93 64.95 -18.74
C SER A 905 88.11 64.34 -19.88
N PRO A 906 87.57 65.15 -20.81
CA PRO A 906 86.85 64.67 -21.99
C PRO A 906 87.81 63.99 -22.98
N ASN A 907 88.02 62.68 -22.79
CA ASN A 907 88.86 61.81 -23.61
C ASN A 907 88.07 60.61 -24.20
N ASN A 908 86.77 60.53 -23.92
CA ASN A 908 85.83 59.46 -24.27
C ASN A 908 86.20 58.09 -23.67
N ASP A 909 86.78 58.04 -22.47
CA ASP A 909 87.00 56.79 -21.74
C ASP A 909 85.80 56.40 -20.83
N GLY A 910 84.78 57.25 -20.76
CA GLY A 910 83.58 57.07 -19.96
C GLY A 910 83.70 57.60 -18.53
N ILE A 911 84.86 58.14 -18.13
CA ILE A 911 85.14 58.61 -16.77
C ILE A 911 85.45 60.11 -16.80
N ASN A 912 84.63 60.91 -16.11
CA ASN A 912 84.78 62.36 -16.04
C ASN A 912 84.87 63.03 -17.43
N ASP A 913 84.14 62.51 -18.43
CA ASP A 913 84.08 63.10 -19.76
C ASP A 913 83.31 64.43 -19.79
N THR A 914 82.45 64.63 -18.80
CA THR A 914 81.68 65.86 -18.60
C THR A 914 81.98 66.46 -17.24
N PHE A 915 81.64 67.73 -17.08
CA PHE A 915 81.60 68.41 -15.80
C PHE A 915 80.34 68.01 -15.02
N HIS A 916 80.32 66.75 -14.54
CA HIS A 916 79.27 66.20 -13.71
C HIS A 916 79.35 66.78 -12.28
N ILE A 917 78.26 67.34 -11.78
CA ILE A 917 78.15 67.85 -10.41
C ILE A 917 77.18 66.94 -9.65
N SER A 918 77.70 66.16 -8.71
CA SER A 918 76.89 65.20 -7.94
C SER A 918 76.00 65.92 -6.92
N GLY A 919 74.76 65.43 -6.75
CA GLY A 919 73.76 66.07 -5.89
C GLY A 919 73.14 67.34 -6.49
N LEU A 920 73.27 67.56 -7.81
CA LEU A 920 72.71 68.73 -8.49
C LEU A 920 71.39 68.40 -9.22
N TYR A 921 71.44 67.45 -10.14
CA TYR A 921 70.41 67.28 -11.17
C TYR A 921 69.08 66.70 -10.68
N ASN A 922 69.11 65.85 -9.64
CA ASN A 922 67.94 65.19 -9.05
C ASN A 922 67.46 65.82 -7.73
N ILE A 923 68.10 66.92 -7.30
CA ILE A 923 67.78 67.65 -6.05
C ILE A 923 67.38 69.10 -6.39
N PHE A 924 68.22 69.80 -7.16
CA PHE A 924 67.99 71.21 -7.53
C PHE A 924 67.50 71.35 -8.97
N GLU A 925 66.31 70.86 -9.28
CA GLU A 925 65.81 70.75 -10.67
C GLU A 925 65.79 72.08 -11.47
N ASN A 926 65.82 73.22 -10.78
CA ASN A 926 65.77 74.56 -11.38
C ASN A 926 67.13 75.27 -11.47
N PHE A 927 68.25 74.58 -11.23
CA PHE A 927 69.57 75.21 -11.21
C PHE A 927 69.96 75.88 -12.54
N ASN A 928 70.88 76.84 -12.47
CA ASN A 928 71.51 77.47 -13.63
C ASN A 928 73.04 77.48 -13.46
N LEU A 929 73.74 76.77 -14.34
CA LEU A 929 75.19 76.68 -14.39
C LEU A 929 75.73 77.51 -15.56
N LYS A 930 76.63 78.45 -15.29
CA LYS A 930 77.32 79.26 -16.31
C LYS A 930 78.82 79.04 -16.22
N ILE A 931 79.47 78.83 -17.36
CA ILE A 931 80.91 78.59 -17.41
C ILE A 931 81.56 79.63 -18.32
N TYR A 932 82.67 80.18 -17.87
CA TYR A 932 83.38 81.29 -18.45
C TYR A 932 84.83 80.90 -18.76
N SER A 933 85.35 81.37 -19.90
CA SER A 933 86.78 81.31 -20.22
C SER A 933 87.62 82.12 -19.25
N ARG A 934 88.94 81.88 -19.21
CA ARG A 934 89.91 82.68 -18.43
C ARG A 934 89.89 84.20 -18.71
N LEU A 935 89.30 84.62 -19.83
CA LEU A 935 89.15 86.03 -20.24
C LEU A 935 87.79 86.62 -19.85
N GLY A 936 86.92 85.87 -19.16
CA GLY A 936 85.59 86.30 -18.71
C GLY A 936 84.47 86.12 -19.74
N ASN A 937 84.71 85.51 -20.91
CA ASN A 937 83.65 85.24 -21.89
C ASN A 937 82.82 84.02 -21.47
N LEU A 938 81.48 84.11 -21.50
CA LEU A 938 80.57 82.98 -21.30
C LEU A 938 80.70 81.98 -22.46
N ILE A 939 81.00 80.73 -22.13
CA ILE A 939 81.26 79.65 -23.09
C ILE A 939 80.26 78.49 -22.99
N TYR A 940 79.61 78.31 -21.85
CA TYR A 940 78.54 77.33 -21.65
C TYR A 940 77.52 77.86 -20.64
N GLU A 941 76.26 77.52 -20.85
CA GLU A 941 75.16 77.76 -19.92
C GLU A 941 74.24 76.54 -19.94
N GLY A 942 74.07 75.90 -18.78
CA GLY A 942 73.33 74.66 -18.59
C GLY A 942 72.33 74.74 -17.44
N ASN A 943 71.39 73.79 -17.44
CA ASN A 943 70.39 73.52 -16.42
C ASN A 943 69.99 72.03 -16.54
N ASN A 944 68.94 71.59 -15.82
CA ASN A 944 68.53 70.19 -15.83
C ASN A 944 68.04 69.65 -17.20
N SER A 945 67.79 70.53 -18.18
CA SER A 945 67.35 70.15 -19.54
C SER A 945 68.46 70.24 -20.58
N ILE A 946 69.68 70.58 -20.19
CA ILE A 946 70.83 70.74 -21.09
C ILE A 946 71.91 69.76 -20.65
N GLU A 947 72.45 69.01 -21.61
CA GLU A 947 73.54 68.06 -21.35
C GLU A 947 74.72 68.72 -20.63
N GLU A 948 75.36 67.94 -19.77
CA GLU A 948 76.49 68.37 -18.96
C GLU A 948 77.64 68.89 -19.84
N TRP A 949 78.44 69.80 -19.30
CA TRP A 949 79.49 70.43 -20.10
C TRP A 949 80.66 69.49 -20.39
N ASP A 950 80.87 69.14 -21.65
CA ASP A 950 81.92 68.25 -22.19
C ASP A 950 83.24 68.97 -22.56
N GLY A 951 83.39 70.22 -22.13
CA GLY A 951 84.53 71.06 -22.49
C GLY A 951 84.48 71.61 -23.92
N THR A 952 83.33 71.59 -24.60
CA THR A 952 83.10 72.35 -25.84
C THR A 952 82.42 73.69 -25.56
N SER A 953 82.62 74.69 -26.41
CA SER A 953 81.91 75.97 -26.25
C SER A 953 80.50 75.86 -26.86
N SER A 954 79.43 76.02 -26.08
CA SER A 954 78.06 76.13 -26.60
C SER A 954 77.57 77.58 -26.74
N ARG A 955 78.36 78.55 -26.23
CA ARG A 955 78.12 80.00 -26.32
C ARG A 955 79.36 80.73 -26.89
N GLY A 956 79.18 81.99 -27.31
CA GLY A 956 80.26 82.88 -27.81
C GLY A 956 80.42 82.94 -29.35
N LEU A 957 80.68 84.13 -29.91
CA LEU A 957 80.57 84.43 -31.35
C LEU A 957 81.51 83.65 -32.30
N ASN A 958 82.66 83.15 -31.84
CA ASN A 958 83.71 82.58 -32.72
C ASN A 958 84.14 81.13 -32.40
N ASN A 959 83.56 80.51 -31.36
CA ASN A 959 84.02 79.20 -30.84
C ASN A 959 82.89 78.18 -30.59
N GLN A 960 81.63 78.47 -30.92
CA GLN A 960 80.52 77.52 -30.77
C GLN A 960 80.81 76.17 -31.46
N GLY A 961 80.61 75.07 -30.74
CA GLY A 961 80.84 73.69 -31.17
C GLY A 961 82.32 73.26 -31.21
N LYS A 962 83.27 74.11 -30.80
CA LYS A 962 84.70 73.76 -30.79
C LYS A 962 85.15 73.26 -29.43
N ASN A 963 86.08 72.31 -29.46
CA ASN A 963 86.86 71.86 -28.31
C ASN A 963 87.62 73.03 -27.70
N LEU A 964 87.43 73.24 -26.40
CA LEU A 964 88.14 74.28 -25.67
C LEU A 964 89.52 73.76 -25.23
N PRO A 965 90.56 74.62 -25.18
CA PRO A 965 91.90 74.20 -24.81
C PRO A 965 91.98 73.75 -23.35
N THR A 966 92.91 72.83 -23.07
CA THR A 966 93.30 72.45 -21.70
C THR A 966 93.63 73.68 -20.87
N GLY A 967 93.04 73.78 -19.69
CA GLY A 967 93.22 74.91 -18.79
C GLY A 967 92.06 75.15 -17.83
N THR A 968 92.19 76.20 -17.04
CA THR A 968 91.22 76.59 -16.01
C THR A 968 90.09 77.45 -16.58
N TYR A 969 88.86 77.05 -16.28
CA TYR A 969 87.61 77.76 -16.59
C TYR A 969 86.93 78.14 -15.28
N TYR A 970 86.06 79.15 -15.31
CA TYR A 970 85.37 79.65 -14.13
C TYR A 970 83.88 79.37 -14.23
N TYR A 971 83.27 78.85 -13.17
CA TYR A 971 81.83 78.61 -13.14
C TYR A 971 81.10 79.56 -12.17
N VAL A 972 79.83 79.80 -12.48
CA VAL A 972 78.84 80.42 -11.61
C VAL A 972 77.63 79.50 -11.61
N LEU A 973 77.35 78.85 -10.48
CA LEU A 973 76.23 77.93 -10.29
C LEU A 973 75.23 78.55 -9.32
N ASN A 974 74.01 78.78 -9.81
CA ASN A 974 72.89 79.24 -8.99
C ASN A 974 71.88 78.10 -8.87
N LEU A 975 71.72 77.54 -7.67
CA LEU A 975 70.83 76.40 -7.40
C LEU A 975 69.33 76.75 -7.45
N LYS A 976 68.99 78.06 -7.45
CA LYS A 976 67.61 78.56 -7.35
C LYS A 976 66.86 78.12 -6.09
N ASP A 977 67.61 77.74 -5.06
CA ASP A 977 67.12 77.43 -3.72
C ASP A 977 67.43 78.61 -2.79
N PRO A 978 66.45 79.12 -1.99
CA PRO A 978 66.67 80.25 -1.09
C PRO A 978 67.66 79.96 0.05
N ASN A 979 67.93 78.70 0.37
CA ASN A 979 68.84 78.28 1.43
C ASN A 979 70.31 78.30 1.00
N PHE A 980 70.59 78.50 -0.30
CA PHE A 980 71.95 78.46 -0.86
C PHE A 980 72.35 79.74 -1.59
N ASP A 981 73.55 80.22 -1.28
CA ASP A 981 74.21 81.28 -2.05
C ASP A 981 74.69 80.79 -3.43
N ILE A 982 74.98 81.72 -4.35
CA ILE A 982 75.54 81.40 -5.66
C ILE A 982 76.96 80.87 -5.52
N PHE A 983 77.20 79.64 -5.93
CA PHE A 983 78.52 79.02 -5.98
C PHE A 983 79.35 79.60 -7.13
N LYS A 984 80.60 79.95 -6.84
CA LYS A 984 81.55 80.47 -7.82
C LYS A 984 82.88 79.80 -7.60
N GLY A 985 83.48 79.31 -8.67
CA GLY A 985 84.76 78.62 -8.58
C GLY A 985 85.40 78.44 -9.93
N TRP A 986 86.33 77.52 -9.98
CA TRP A 986 87.02 77.14 -11.20
C TRP A 986 86.95 75.63 -11.39
N VAL A 987 87.08 75.21 -12.64
CA VAL A 987 87.19 73.82 -13.05
C VAL A 987 88.31 73.70 -14.08
N TYR A 988 89.17 72.72 -13.90
CA TYR A 988 90.28 72.42 -14.79
C TYR A 988 89.83 71.41 -15.86
N LEU A 989 89.82 71.85 -17.11
CA LEU A 989 89.58 70.99 -18.26
C LEU A 989 90.91 70.39 -18.70
N ASN A 990 91.06 69.06 -18.64
CA ASN A 990 92.26 68.35 -19.05
C ASN A 990 91.99 67.48 -20.29
N ARG A 991 92.42 67.94 -21.47
CA ARG A 991 92.34 67.18 -22.72
C ARG A 991 93.70 66.65 -23.16
#